data_AF-A0A224XJD9-F1
#
_entry.id   AF-A0A224XJD9-F1
#
_cell.length_a   1.000
_cell.length_b   1.000
_cell.length_c   1.000
_cell.angle_alpha   90.00
_cell.angle_beta   90.00
_cell.angle_gamma   90.00
#
_symmetry.space_group_name_H-M   'P 1'
#
loop_
_entity.id
_entity.type
_entity.pdbx_description
1 polymer ?
#
loop_
_entity_poly.entity_id
_entity_poly.type
_entity_poly.pdbx_seq_one_letter_code
_entity_poly.pdbx_strand_id
1 'polypeptide(L)'
;LPPKDLLLELHTFIASVKKPTNGTPLELVKKALSLLKTLPASRDAVFEYLGTVFEKSTLNHMQELENRNKALNNSSNSFDDSIIEEINASLNTFLTNQPLAWAVIVSKWAFEHLGSLSSKYSSRGKSPVNGSLSDSLQQWMSCNATSALLDITTNCLKRLIGNDEARNCISFLLDTCVKHSPHFDWVVAYIGSCYPEMVVIRVLSCGLQEFSCNPGNAAKIPKLKSVVGILIHLSGSHRAEIKKAMSDLFNWSMEENSRNEDREIIREKNSAVPYLLQLASLAPVLLEILCSVINHLVKPAIFNKLVRFGVEWAEYTGSRQALLDLVVHLILSVTNNAERLFTLILDGTSHSNVSVSAVAEEILALLIKELELLVRGNTSKVPFLDCIQKNVDNIFYMLLSDQPLHTSTAVTILSFIGEQQSTILPRCVSYVLLNSTDDEHLATIVRLAEGYKSSVVLSPAISLTLNRTGDVANIWTNLTKLVKWESSGTLVSLPILDAIYDNILIISKLLCKEKNIKVAHTIAELLKRPVLATGYQPNIQLCRSIVKATISYFYMCLINADGIEEMKGLRAINAMLKKLCQSSGSTRSYALRELLESSLFRAPSVLFGSIPPLAQPLIEDPISLMMENMKQGHTTLMGQRHSSVFHAGIIGSGKRKAVPSCPIPYNDVIHNKELLLSVLEACCTSETSQGTLDSVISIALLLVELISPDVMYNGLPWPEEDFCKVTVERDLYIRRVLDEIPLTWSLLAFIAHHRPALCYCSVILRAVIATLLGQWSSASQQGRGPGYNKDLISTTTKILQIMALGQLLPPPFTALSDVIPHIPPHQVVLLLRDCVWNYMRDNVPSPALFGRDANGVMWRDTSTSRPPKQYTETLRHVMLDNLSSIGALYHTLFVKDLLDDD
;
A
#
# COMPACT_ATOMS: atom_id res chain seq x y z
N LEU A 1 78.72 -47.71 22.98
CA LEU A 1 79.74 -46.63 23.00
C LEU A 1 79.40 -45.67 21.87
N PRO A 2 79.14 -44.38 22.13
CA PRO A 2 79.01 -43.41 21.04
C PRO A 2 80.38 -43.30 20.34
N PRO A 3 80.45 -42.96 19.05
CA PRO A 3 81.73 -42.71 18.38
C PRO A 3 82.48 -41.59 19.11
N LYS A 4 83.80 -41.68 19.23
CA LYS A 4 84.66 -40.73 19.99
C LYS A 4 84.45 -39.27 19.57
N ASP A 5 84.04 -39.03 18.33
CA ASP A 5 83.74 -37.70 17.80
C ASP A 5 82.48 -37.07 18.41
N LEU A 6 81.50 -37.88 18.82
CA LEU A 6 80.22 -37.41 19.38
C LEU A 6 80.36 -36.90 20.83
N LEU A 7 81.25 -37.51 21.61
CA LEU A 7 81.60 -37.05 22.96
C LEU A 7 82.38 -35.73 22.91
N LEU A 8 83.27 -35.58 21.92
CA LEU A 8 83.98 -34.31 21.65
C LEU A 8 83.00 -33.22 21.21
N GLU A 9 82.06 -33.51 20.31
CA GLU A 9 80.99 -32.57 19.94
C GLU A 9 80.15 -32.15 21.15
N LEU A 10 79.75 -33.09 22.02
CA LEU A 10 78.99 -32.77 23.25
C LEU A 10 79.81 -31.92 24.24
N HIS A 11 81.09 -32.24 24.47
CA HIS A 11 81.96 -31.45 25.35
C HIS A 11 82.23 -30.05 24.79
N THR A 12 82.41 -29.91 23.48
CA THR A 12 82.57 -28.60 22.83
C THR A 12 81.29 -27.78 22.88
N PHE A 13 80.12 -28.39 22.72
CA PHE A 13 78.82 -27.75 22.91
C PHE A 13 78.64 -27.26 24.35
N ILE A 14 78.86 -28.11 25.36
CA ILE A 14 78.71 -27.72 26.78
C ILE A 14 79.70 -26.63 27.19
N ALA A 15 80.95 -26.69 26.71
CA ALA A 15 81.98 -25.69 27.01
C ALA A 15 81.67 -24.32 26.39
N SER A 16 81.20 -24.31 25.14
CA SER A 16 80.89 -23.08 24.38
C SER A 16 79.59 -22.40 24.83
N VAL A 17 78.61 -23.16 25.34
CA VAL A 17 77.40 -22.61 25.97
C VAL A 17 77.71 -21.91 27.29
N LYS A 18 78.66 -22.42 28.09
CA LYS A 18 79.04 -21.83 29.41
C LYS A 18 79.99 -20.63 29.30
N LYS A 19 80.84 -20.56 28.27
CA LYS A 19 81.72 -19.43 27.97
C LYS A 19 81.88 -19.29 26.45
N PRO A 20 81.43 -18.18 25.82
CA PRO A 20 81.56 -17.99 24.38
C PRO A 20 83.01 -17.61 24.04
N THR A 21 83.89 -18.61 23.94
CA THR A 21 85.25 -18.41 23.44
C THR A 21 85.38 -19.02 22.05
N ASN A 22 85.48 -18.14 21.04
CA ASN A 22 85.92 -18.37 19.66
C ASN A 22 85.14 -19.42 18.84
N GLY A 23 83.85 -19.16 18.59
CA GLY A 23 83.10 -19.82 17.52
C GLY A 23 82.00 -18.89 17.00
N THR A 24 81.71 -18.94 15.69
CA THR A 24 80.55 -18.21 15.16
C THR A 24 79.27 -18.88 15.72
N PRO A 25 78.25 -18.12 16.15
CA PRO A 25 77.03 -18.71 16.73
C PRO A 25 76.31 -19.66 15.75
N LEU A 26 76.50 -19.48 14.45
CA LEU A 26 76.05 -20.39 13.39
C LEU A 26 76.68 -21.79 13.50
N GLU A 27 77.99 -21.89 13.78
CA GLU A 27 78.69 -23.18 13.95
C GLU A 27 78.23 -23.92 15.21
N LEU A 28 77.91 -23.19 16.27
CA LEU A 28 77.37 -23.77 17.50
C LEU A 28 75.96 -24.31 17.30
N VAL A 29 75.14 -23.61 16.53
CA VAL A 29 73.79 -24.07 16.13
C VAL A 29 73.87 -25.31 15.24
N LYS A 30 74.79 -25.36 14.26
CA LYS A 30 75.04 -26.58 13.44
C LYS A 30 75.43 -27.79 14.29
N LYS A 31 76.31 -27.60 15.28
CA LYS A 31 76.70 -28.66 16.23
C LYS A 31 75.56 -29.06 17.18
N ALA A 32 74.74 -28.11 17.60
CA ALA A 32 73.55 -28.40 18.41
C ALA A 32 72.54 -29.27 17.60
N LEU A 33 72.34 -28.95 16.33
CA LEU A 33 71.45 -29.69 15.42
C LEU A 33 71.99 -31.08 15.05
N SER A 34 73.32 -31.26 14.93
CA SER A 34 73.94 -32.59 14.73
C SER A 34 73.77 -33.48 15.97
N LEU A 35 73.92 -32.91 17.17
CA LEU A 35 73.67 -33.60 18.45
C LEU A 35 72.19 -33.96 18.63
N LEU A 36 71.27 -33.08 18.21
CA LEU A 36 69.82 -33.34 18.24
C LEU A 36 69.45 -34.59 17.42
N LYS A 37 70.07 -34.78 16.25
CA LYS A 37 69.84 -35.92 15.36
C LYS A 37 70.39 -37.23 15.93
N THR A 38 71.53 -37.18 16.62
CA THR A 38 72.35 -38.35 16.92
C THR A 38 72.22 -38.85 18.36
N LEU A 39 71.84 -38.00 19.32
CA LEU A 39 71.77 -38.35 20.74
C LEU A 39 70.42 -37.94 21.37
N PRO A 40 69.55 -38.89 21.76
CA PRO A 40 68.27 -38.58 22.39
C PRO A 40 68.40 -37.88 23.75
N ALA A 41 69.45 -38.18 24.52
CA ALA A 41 69.68 -37.62 25.84
C ALA A 41 70.09 -36.13 25.85
N SER A 42 70.54 -35.59 24.71
CA SER A 42 70.87 -34.16 24.58
C SER A 42 69.68 -33.30 24.12
N ARG A 43 68.51 -33.89 23.83
CA ARG A 43 67.37 -33.17 23.26
C ARG A 43 66.95 -31.97 24.11
N ASP A 44 66.74 -32.16 25.41
CA ASP A 44 66.26 -31.10 26.29
C ASP A 44 67.27 -29.94 26.40
N ALA A 45 68.56 -30.26 26.56
CA ALA A 45 69.63 -29.26 26.65
C ALA A 45 69.84 -28.50 25.32
N VAL A 46 69.68 -29.18 24.18
CA VAL A 46 69.75 -28.54 22.86
C VAL A 46 68.53 -27.64 22.64
N PHE A 47 67.33 -28.10 22.99
CA PHE A 47 66.11 -27.32 22.89
C PHE A 47 66.11 -26.09 23.79
N GLU A 48 66.67 -26.20 25.01
CA GLU A 48 66.88 -25.05 25.90
C GLU A 48 67.84 -24.02 25.27
N TYR A 49 68.97 -24.48 24.70
CA TYR A 49 69.91 -23.61 24.00
C TYR A 49 69.27 -22.93 22.78
N LEU A 50 68.57 -23.68 21.92
CA LEU A 50 67.82 -23.13 20.79
C LEU A 50 66.80 -22.09 21.28
N GLY A 51 66.10 -22.36 22.39
CA GLY A 51 65.20 -21.43 23.05
C GLY A 51 65.87 -20.10 23.44
N THR A 52 67.11 -20.13 23.95
CA THR A 52 67.87 -18.89 24.28
C THR A 52 68.24 -18.07 23.05
N VAL A 53 68.48 -18.72 21.90
CA VAL A 53 68.73 -18.04 20.61
C VAL A 53 67.47 -17.32 20.13
N PHE A 54 66.32 -18.00 20.19
CA PHE A 54 65.02 -17.40 19.87
C PHE A 54 64.66 -16.25 20.84
N GLU A 55 64.94 -16.38 22.13
CA GLU A 55 64.69 -15.34 23.13
C GLU A 55 65.54 -14.08 22.87
N LYS A 56 66.82 -14.26 22.53
CA LYS A 56 67.72 -13.14 22.19
C LYS A 56 67.28 -12.39 20.93
N SER A 57 66.91 -13.12 19.87
CA SER A 57 66.40 -12.49 18.64
C SER A 57 65.07 -11.76 18.86
N THR A 58 64.15 -12.36 19.63
CA THR A 58 62.87 -11.72 19.98
C THR A 58 63.09 -10.44 20.80
N LEU A 59 64.02 -10.46 21.77
CA LEU A 59 64.37 -9.29 22.56
C LEU A 59 64.95 -8.15 21.70
N ASN A 60 65.86 -8.46 20.78
CA ASN A 60 66.45 -7.47 19.85
C ASN A 60 65.35 -6.81 19.00
N HIS A 61 64.44 -7.60 18.43
CA HIS A 61 63.32 -7.10 17.63
C HIS A 61 62.34 -6.22 18.43
N MET A 62 62.04 -6.60 19.68
CA MET A 62 61.16 -5.79 20.55
C MET A 62 61.81 -4.47 20.95
N GLN A 63 63.13 -4.47 21.22
CA GLN A 63 63.89 -3.25 21.47
C GLN A 63 63.93 -2.33 20.25
N GLU A 64 63.99 -2.87 19.04
CA GLU A 64 63.90 -2.09 17.80
C GLU A 64 62.52 -1.47 17.57
N LEU A 65 61.45 -2.21 17.88
CA LEU A 65 60.08 -1.70 17.83
C LEU A 65 59.87 -0.52 18.80
N GLU A 66 60.51 -0.56 19.96
CA GLU A 66 60.57 0.54 20.94
C GLU A 66 61.46 1.71 20.46
N ASN A 67 62.58 1.41 19.80
CA ASN A 67 63.58 2.38 19.38
C ASN A 67 63.32 3.03 18.01
N ARG A 68 62.33 2.58 17.22
CA ARG A 68 61.97 3.15 15.89
C ARG A 68 61.64 4.66 15.88
N ASN A 69 61.55 5.33 17.03
CA ASN A 69 61.45 6.79 17.15
C ASN A 69 62.81 7.52 17.27
N LYS A 70 63.93 6.80 17.39
CA LYS A 70 65.29 7.37 17.43
C LYS A 70 66.09 6.79 16.27
N ALA A 71 66.31 7.60 15.24
CA ALA A 71 67.12 7.21 14.09
C ALA A 71 68.57 6.93 14.51
N LEU A 72 69.02 5.67 14.45
CA LEU A 72 70.41 5.30 14.16
C LEU A 72 70.58 3.82 13.76
N ASN A 73 71.21 3.62 12.59
CA ASN A 73 72.00 2.48 12.12
C ASN A 73 71.46 1.03 12.21
N ASN A 74 70.84 0.60 11.10
CA ASN A 74 70.66 -0.80 10.72
C ASN A 74 72.00 -1.41 10.23
N SER A 75 72.55 -2.41 10.94
CA SER A 75 73.49 -3.38 10.34
C SER A 75 73.70 -4.69 11.13
N SER A 76 72.94 -5.00 12.19
CA SER A 76 73.12 -6.23 12.99
C SER A 76 72.17 -7.39 12.69
N ASN A 77 71.06 -7.18 11.96
CA ASN A 77 69.95 -8.14 11.97
C ASN A 77 70.05 -9.28 10.95
N SER A 78 70.77 -9.11 9.84
CA SER A 78 70.87 -10.15 8.80
C SER A 78 71.56 -11.42 9.30
N PHE A 79 72.39 -11.31 10.33
CA PHE A 79 73.12 -12.45 10.88
C PHE A 79 72.25 -13.29 11.81
N ASP A 80 71.44 -12.67 12.67
CA ASP A 80 70.50 -13.37 13.56
C ASP A 80 69.37 -14.05 12.77
N ASP A 81 68.90 -13.43 11.67
CA ASP A 81 67.90 -14.01 10.76
C ASP A 81 68.41 -15.27 10.05
N SER A 82 69.66 -15.26 9.57
CA SER A 82 70.28 -16.42 8.90
C SER A 82 70.41 -17.64 9.81
N ILE A 83 70.64 -17.41 11.12
CA ILE A 83 70.73 -18.47 12.13
C ILE A 83 69.35 -19.10 12.37
N ILE A 84 68.30 -18.28 12.43
CA ILE A 84 66.92 -18.74 12.61
C ILE A 84 66.43 -19.53 11.39
N GLU A 85 66.76 -19.08 10.17
CA GLU A 85 66.44 -19.80 8.94
C GLU A 85 67.11 -21.18 8.89
N GLU A 86 68.38 -21.28 9.33
CA GLU A 86 69.10 -22.56 9.39
C GLU A 86 68.50 -23.54 10.41
N ILE A 87 68.07 -23.04 11.58
CA ILE A 87 67.35 -23.83 12.59
C ILE A 87 66.02 -24.34 12.01
N ASN A 88 65.25 -23.45 11.36
CA ASN A 88 63.96 -23.78 10.78
C ASN A 88 64.09 -24.82 9.64
N ALA A 89 65.06 -24.63 8.73
CA ALA A 89 65.34 -25.59 7.65
C ALA A 89 65.73 -26.98 8.17
N SER A 90 66.56 -27.02 9.21
CA SER A 90 67.02 -28.29 9.82
C SER A 90 65.89 -29.03 10.54
N LEU A 91 65.06 -28.31 11.32
CA LEU A 91 63.89 -28.88 12.00
C LEU A 91 62.84 -29.37 10.99
N ASN A 92 62.58 -28.63 9.91
CA ASN A 92 61.69 -29.08 8.83
C ASN A 92 62.23 -30.33 8.10
N THR A 93 63.56 -30.46 7.97
CA THR A 93 64.18 -31.67 7.42
C THR A 93 63.95 -32.87 8.33
N PHE A 94 64.03 -32.71 9.66
CA PHE A 94 63.70 -33.78 10.61
C PHE A 94 62.24 -34.19 10.55
N LEU A 95 61.33 -33.22 10.46
CA LEU A 95 59.89 -33.47 10.29
C LEU A 95 59.58 -34.23 8.98
N THR A 96 60.42 -34.14 7.96
CA THR A 96 60.25 -34.82 6.66
C THR A 96 60.72 -36.26 6.69
N ASN A 97 61.72 -36.54 7.49
CA ASN A 97 62.25 -37.90 7.62
C ASN A 97 61.42 -38.75 8.60
N GLN A 98 60.93 -38.15 9.71
CA GLN A 98 60.15 -38.87 10.74
C GLN A 98 59.07 -37.95 11.35
N PRO A 99 57.88 -37.85 10.73
CA PRO A 99 56.86 -36.89 11.14
C PRO A 99 56.28 -37.18 12.54
N LEU A 100 55.89 -38.41 12.86
CA LEU A 100 55.18 -38.73 14.12
C LEU A 100 56.05 -38.54 15.38
N ALA A 101 57.31 -39.00 15.33
CA ALA A 101 58.21 -38.94 16.49
C ALA A 101 58.70 -37.53 16.83
N TRP A 102 58.90 -36.67 15.82
CA TRP A 102 59.43 -35.32 16.02
C TRP A 102 58.34 -34.26 16.13
N ALA A 103 57.20 -34.42 15.45
CA ALA A 103 56.19 -33.36 15.42
C ALA A 103 55.58 -33.08 16.81
N VAL A 104 55.36 -34.11 17.65
CA VAL A 104 54.84 -33.92 19.01
C VAL A 104 55.88 -33.25 19.93
N ILE A 105 57.14 -33.67 19.84
CA ILE A 105 58.23 -33.13 20.68
C ILE A 105 58.54 -31.67 20.30
N VAL A 106 58.67 -31.39 19.01
CA VAL A 106 58.99 -30.06 18.49
C VAL A 106 57.82 -29.09 18.68
N SER A 107 56.57 -29.53 18.48
CA SER A 107 55.41 -28.67 18.74
C SER A 107 55.26 -28.34 20.22
N LYS A 108 55.49 -29.31 21.12
CA LYS A 108 55.47 -29.08 22.57
C LYS A 108 56.48 -28.01 22.98
N TRP A 109 57.74 -28.18 22.56
CA TRP A 109 58.81 -27.21 22.82
C TRP A 109 58.46 -25.83 22.24
N ALA A 110 58.03 -25.76 20.99
CA ALA A 110 57.73 -24.50 20.33
C ALA A 110 56.54 -23.77 20.99
N PHE A 111 55.49 -24.48 21.43
CA PHE A 111 54.37 -23.87 22.16
C PHE A 111 54.78 -23.34 23.54
N GLU A 112 55.54 -24.10 24.34
CA GLU A 112 56.05 -23.63 25.65
C GLU A 112 56.92 -22.38 25.50
N HIS A 113 57.81 -22.36 24.50
CA HIS A 113 58.65 -21.20 24.22
C HIS A 113 57.86 -20.00 23.68
N LEU A 114 56.94 -20.20 22.74
CA LEU A 114 56.05 -19.12 22.26
C LEU A 114 55.22 -18.54 23.42
N GLY A 115 54.74 -19.38 24.34
CA GLY A 115 54.04 -18.96 25.56
C GLY A 115 54.90 -18.12 26.50
N SER A 116 56.11 -18.61 26.81
CA SER A 116 57.08 -17.88 27.64
C SER A 116 57.51 -16.56 27.00
N LEU A 117 57.80 -16.53 25.70
CA LEU A 117 58.20 -15.31 24.98
C LEU A 117 57.06 -14.28 24.98
N SER A 118 55.85 -14.72 24.66
CA SER A 118 54.67 -13.85 24.63
C SER A 118 54.37 -13.28 26.02
N SER A 119 54.52 -14.06 27.08
CA SER A 119 54.27 -13.61 28.46
C SER A 119 55.38 -12.74 29.04
N LYS A 120 56.67 -13.02 28.73
CA LYS A 120 57.82 -12.26 29.24
C LYS A 120 57.92 -10.86 28.62
N TYR A 121 57.59 -10.76 27.33
CA TYR A 121 57.71 -9.52 26.57
C TYR A 121 56.35 -8.86 26.27
N SER A 122 55.25 -9.30 26.90
CA SER A 122 53.91 -8.73 26.70
C SER A 122 53.80 -7.24 27.04
N SER A 123 54.66 -6.74 27.94
CA SER A 123 54.72 -5.34 28.36
C SER A 123 55.63 -4.47 27.49
N ARG A 124 56.30 -5.06 26.48
CA ARG A 124 57.27 -4.42 25.60
C ARG A 124 56.74 -4.31 24.17
N GLY A 125 57.07 -3.22 23.49
CA GLY A 125 56.53 -2.89 22.17
C GLY A 125 55.28 -1.99 22.16
N LYS A 126 54.77 -1.69 20.95
CA LYS A 126 53.73 -0.67 20.71
C LYS A 126 52.29 -1.12 20.97
N SER A 127 52.04 -2.39 21.31
CA SER A 127 50.68 -2.87 21.56
C SER A 127 50.12 -2.15 22.80
N PRO A 128 49.01 -1.41 22.69
CA PRO A 128 48.30 -0.97 23.87
C PRO A 128 47.93 -2.22 24.67
N VAL A 129 48.01 -2.13 25.99
CA VAL A 129 47.57 -3.19 26.94
C VAL A 129 46.09 -3.58 26.71
N ASN A 130 45.37 -2.83 25.85
CA ASN A 130 43.99 -3.04 25.39
C ASN A 130 43.83 -3.09 23.84
N GLY A 131 44.89 -3.41 23.08
CA GLY A 131 44.82 -3.53 21.62
C GLY A 131 43.97 -4.71 21.15
N SER A 132 43.46 -4.65 19.92
CA SER A 132 42.71 -5.77 19.34
C SER A 132 43.63 -6.97 19.08
N LEU A 133 43.10 -8.20 19.14
CA LEU A 133 43.89 -9.43 18.90
C LEU A 133 44.64 -9.39 17.56
N SER A 134 44.07 -8.73 16.55
CA SER A 134 44.69 -8.47 15.24
C SER A 134 45.95 -7.62 15.33
N ASP A 135 45.97 -6.60 16.20
CA ASP A 135 47.15 -5.73 16.38
C ASP A 135 48.29 -6.50 17.05
N SER A 136 47.95 -7.33 18.04
CA SER A 136 48.92 -8.23 18.69
C SER A 136 49.47 -9.25 17.70
N LEU A 137 48.61 -9.87 16.88
CA LEU A 137 49.04 -10.82 15.85
C LEU A 137 49.99 -10.15 14.84
N GLN A 138 49.69 -8.94 14.38
CA GLN A 138 50.56 -8.22 13.45
C GLN A 138 51.93 -7.88 14.07
N GLN A 139 51.96 -7.50 15.36
CA GLN A 139 53.21 -7.23 16.07
C GLN A 139 54.09 -8.49 16.18
N TRP A 140 53.51 -9.61 16.58
CA TRP A 140 54.29 -10.86 16.74
C TRP A 140 54.66 -11.52 15.41
N MET A 141 53.83 -11.40 14.38
CA MET A 141 54.19 -11.85 13.02
C MET A 141 55.31 -11.00 12.39
N SER A 142 55.50 -9.76 12.85
CA SER A 142 56.61 -8.92 12.36
C SER A 142 57.99 -9.38 12.85
N CYS A 143 58.05 -10.26 13.86
CA CYS A 143 59.29 -10.79 14.41
C CYS A 143 59.62 -12.14 13.76
N ASN A 144 60.77 -12.22 13.09
CA ASN A 144 61.21 -13.42 12.37
C ASN A 144 61.36 -14.64 13.29
N ALA A 145 61.79 -14.44 14.54
CA ALA A 145 61.93 -15.51 15.54
C ALA A 145 60.59 -16.18 15.87
N THR A 146 59.54 -15.40 16.14
CA THR A 146 58.21 -15.93 16.45
C THR A 146 57.46 -16.43 15.21
N SER A 147 57.67 -15.79 14.04
CA SER A 147 57.16 -16.30 12.75
C SER A 147 57.76 -17.67 12.42
N ALA A 148 59.07 -17.85 12.57
CA ALA A 148 59.72 -19.13 12.29
C ALA A 148 59.25 -20.25 13.24
N LEU A 149 59.05 -19.96 14.53
CA LEU A 149 58.47 -20.92 15.48
C LEU A 149 57.02 -21.29 15.10
N LEU A 150 56.23 -20.32 14.64
CA LEU A 150 54.89 -20.57 14.13
C LEU A 150 54.88 -21.41 12.85
N ASP A 151 55.81 -21.16 11.92
CA ASP A 151 55.93 -21.95 10.69
C ASP A 151 56.31 -23.40 11.00
N ILE A 152 57.19 -23.63 11.98
CA ILE A 152 57.53 -24.98 12.43
C ILE A 152 56.30 -25.67 13.05
N THR A 153 55.55 -24.98 13.92
CA THR A 153 54.36 -25.57 14.57
C THR A 153 53.22 -25.85 13.58
N THR A 154 52.98 -24.96 12.62
CA THR A 154 51.99 -25.18 11.55
C THR A 154 52.37 -26.33 10.63
N ASN A 155 53.66 -26.48 10.30
CA ASN A 155 54.19 -27.62 9.55
C ASN A 155 54.12 -28.94 10.34
N CYS A 156 54.34 -28.91 11.66
CA CYS A 156 54.14 -30.06 12.55
C CYS A 156 52.68 -30.50 12.51
N LEU A 157 51.74 -29.55 12.70
CA LEU A 157 50.31 -29.83 12.65
C LEU A 157 49.88 -30.36 11.29
N LYS A 158 50.36 -29.78 10.17
CA LYS A 158 50.05 -30.23 8.81
C LYS A 158 50.27 -31.73 8.60
N ARG A 159 51.34 -32.25 9.20
CA ARG A 159 51.80 -33.64 9.05
C ARG A 159 51.16 -34.59 10.05
N LEU A 160 50.51 -34.07 11.09
CA LEU A 160 49.80 -34.82 12.11
C LEU A 160 48.30 -34.97 11.81
N ILE A 161 47.72 -34.11 10.96
CA ILE A 161 46.28 -34.14 10.61
C ILE A 161 45.87 -35.53 10.11
N GLY A 162 44.90 -36.14 10.80
CA GLY A 162 44.39 -37.48 10.53
C GLY A 162 44.77 -38.55 11.57
N ASN A 163 45.75 -38.27 12.44
CA ASN A 163 46.15 -39.17 13.54
C ASN A 163 45.66 -38.69 14.90
N ASP A 164 45.46 -39.61 15.84
CA ASP A 164 45.06 -39.32 17.22
C ASP A 164 46.05 -38.39 17.94
N GLU A 165 47.33 -38.44 17.58
CA GLU A 165 48.40 -37.59 18.11
C GLU A 165 48.22 -36.09 17.79
N ALA A 166 47.51 -35.75 16.71
CA ALA A 166 47.16 -34.36 16.41
C ALA A 166 46.29 -33.75 17.51
N ARG A 167 45.42 -34.56 18.12
CA ARG A 167 44.58 -34.11 19.25
C ARG A 167 45.42 -33.81 20.48
N ASN A 168 46.48 -34.58 20.72
CA ASN A 168 47.41 -34.36 21.84
C ASN A 168 48.26 -33.09 21.65
N CYS A 169 48.66 -32.78 20.40
CA CYS A 169 49.33 -31.52 20.10
C CYS A 169 48.40 -30.30 20.30
N ILE A 170 47.14 -30.42 19.90
CA ILE A 170 46.15 -29.35 20.08
C ILE A 170 45.75 -29.20 21.56
N SER A 171 45.62 -30.29 22.32
CA SER A 171 45.40 -30.19 23.76
C SER A 171 46.56 -29.49 24.46
N PHE A 172 47.80 -29.79 24.05
CA PHE A 172 48.98 -29.13 24.59
C PHE A 172 49.03 -27.63 24.23
N LEU A 173 48.64 -27.26 23.00
CA LEU A 173 48.48 -25.85 22.60
C LEU A 173 47.48 -25.13 23.50
N LEU A 174 46.33 -25.76 23.78
CA LEU A 174 45.28 -25.18 24.61
C LEU A 174 45.67 -25.12 26.10
N ASP A 175 46.34 -26.14 26.63
CA ASP A 175 46.90 -26.12 28.00
C ASP A 175 47.91 -24.98 28.17
N THR A 176 48.71 -24.71 27.13
CA THR A 176 49.68 -23.61 27.12
C THR A 176 48.97 -22.26 27.01
N CYS A 177 47.90 -22.17 26.22
CA CYS A 177 47.03 -20.99 26.17
C CYS A 177 46.39 -20.70 27.54
N VAL A 178 45.92 -21.72 28.25
CA VAL A 178 45.36 -21.57 29.60
C VAL A 178 46.40 -21.02 30.59
N LYS A 179 47.68 -21.37 30.44
CA LYS A 179 48.78 -20.88 31.30
C LYS A 179 49.22 -19.45 30.99
N HIS A 180 49.18 -19.03 29.72
CA HIS A 180 49.75 -17.75 29.27
C HIS A 180 48.73 -16.77 28.67
N SER A 181 47.42 -17.07 28.72
CA SER A 181 46.33 -16.15 28.36
C SER A 181 46.37 -14.89 29.24
N PRO A 182 46.09 -13.68 28.69
CA PRO A 182 45.64 -13.40 27.32
C PRO A 182 46.77 -13.21 26.30
N HIS A 183 48.04 -13.29 26.71
CA HIS A 183 49.18 -12.92 25.87
C HIS A 183 49.52 -13.97 24.79
N PHE A 184 48.98 -15.18 24.89
CA PHE A 184 49.19 -16.27 23.92
C PHE A 184 48.01 -16.47 22.96
N ASP A 185 46.91 -15.71 23.12
CA ASP A 185 45.67 -15.88 22.35
C ASP A 185 45.88 -15.70 20.83
N TRP A 186 46.87 -14.89 20.43
CA TRP A 186 47.22 -14.63 19.03
C TRP A 186 47.79 -15.86 18.31
N VAL A 187 48.51 -16.75 19.03
CA VAL A 187 49.03 -18.01 18.49
C VAL A 187 47.89 -18.96 18.16
N VAL A 188 46.92 -19.09 19.07
CA VAL A 188 45.73 -19.93 18.88
C VAL A 188 44.86 -19.38 17.74
N ALA A 189 44.73 -18.06 17.63
CA ALA A 189 44.00 -17.42 16.53
C ALA A 189 44.68 -17.64 15.17
N TYR A 190 46.00 -17.56 15.10
CA TYR A 190 46.76 -17.85 13.87
C TYR A 190 46.64 -19.32 13.46
N ILE A 191 46.89 -20.25 14.38
CA ILE A 191 46.79 -21.69 14.12
C ILE A 191 45.34 -22.08 13.80
N GLY A 192 44.36 -21.46 14.46
CA GLY A 192 42.94 -21.62 14.16
C GLY A 192 42.54 -21.10 12.77
N SER A 193 43.26 -20.12 12.23
CA SER A 193 43.07 -19.67 10.84
C SER A 193 43.64 -20.67 9.83
N CYS A 194 44.70 -21.39 10.19
CA CYS A 194 45.25 -22.46 9.36
C CYS A 194 44.45 -23.77 9.46
N TYR A 195 43.89 -24.08 10.63
CA TYR A 195 43.20 -25.35 10.94
C TYR A 195 41.90 -25.13 11.75
N PRO A 196 40.87 -24.51 11.15
CA PRO A 196 39.67 -24.06 11.87
C PRO A 196 38.84 -25.20 12.45
N GLU A 197 38.65 -26.32 11.73
CA GLU A 197 37.76 -27.39 12.18
C GLU A 197 38.19 -28.01 13.52
N MET A 198 39.47 -28.30 13.70
CA MET A 198 39.97 -28.93 14.93
C MET A 198 40.10 -27.94 16.08
N VAL A 199 40.53 -26.70 15.80
CA VAL A 199 40.76 -25.69 16.83
C VAL A 199 39.45 -25.15 17.37
N VAL A 200 38.46 -24.86 16.53
CA VAL A 200 37.17 -24.29 16.97
C VAL A 200 36.41 -25.26 17.89
N ILE A 201 36.30 -26.54 17.51
CA ILE A 201 35.64 -27.56 18.33
C ILE A 201 36.29 -27.63 19.71
N ARG A 202 37.62 -27.55 19.76
CA ARG A 202 38.36 -27.75 21.01
C ARG A 202 38.44 -26.50 21.88
N VAL A 203 38.52 -25.30 21.29
CA VAL A 203 38.34 -24.03 22.00
C VAL A 203 36.97 -23.97 22.67
N LEU A 204 35.91 -24.38 21.96
CA LEU A 204 34.55 -24.48 22.54
C LEU A 204 34.48 -25.53 23.66
N SER A 205 35.09 -26.70 23.47
CA SER A 205 35.12 -27.77 24.49
C SER A 205 35.84 -27.31 25.77
N CYS A 206 37.02 -26.69 25.64
CA CYS A 206 37.78 -26.22 26.80
C CYS A 206 37.04 -25.11 27.56
N GLY A 207 36.40 -24.18 26.83
CA GLY A 207 35.55 -23.16 27.44
C GLY A 207 34.33 -23.75 28.15
N LEU A 208 33.72 -24.80 27.58
CA LEU A 208 32.60 -25.52 28.20
C LEU A 208 33.02 -26.23 29.49
N GLN A 209 34.16 -26.94 29.48
CA GLN A 209 34.70 -27.63 30.65
C GLN A 209 34.87 -26.67 31.82
N GLU A 210 35.46 -25.50 31.57
CA GLU A 210 35.68 -24.50 32.60
C GLU A 210 34.38 -23.83 33.08
N PHE A 211 33.43 -23.59 32.18
CA PHE A 211 32.10 -23.09 32.53
C PHE A 211 31.33 -24.09 33.41
N SER A 212 31.41 -25.39 33.09
CA SER A 212 30.76 -26.45 33.86
C SER A 212 31.27 -26.54 35.30
N CYS A 213 32.55 -26.21 35.53
CA CYS A 213 33.20 -26.24 36.85
C CYS A 213 32.78 -25.06 37.74
N ASN A 214 32.38 -23.93 37.16
CA ASN A 214 32.07 -22.69 37.88
C ASN A 214 30.71 -22.09 37.43
N PRO A 215 29.57 -22.73 37.80
CA PRO A 215 28.24 -22.21 37.49
C PRO A 215 28.00 -20.83 38.13
N GLY A 216 27.40 -19.89 37.39
CA GLY A 216 26.94 -18.59 37.91
C GLY A 216 27.94 -17.41 37.94
N ASN A 217 29.21 -17.58 37.56
CA ASN A 217 30.24 -16.52 37.63
C ASN A 217 30.94 -16.21 36.28
N ALA A 218 30.22 -16.37 35.16
CA ALA A 218 30.76 -16.27 33.80
C ALA A 218 31.47 -14.93 33.48
N ALA A 219 30.97 -13.81 34.01
CA ALA A 219 31.53 -12.47 33.74
C ALA A 219 32.93 -12.23 34.34
N LYS A 220 33.36 -13.05 35.31
CA LYS A 220 34.64 -12.91 36.01
C LYS A 220 35.70 -13.92 35.58
N ILE A 221 35.43 -14.78 34.60
CA ILE A 221 36.40 -15.76 34.09
C ILE A 221 37.25 -15.09 33.01
N PRO A 222 38.53 -14.74 33.27
CA PRO A 222 39.38 -14.05 32.28
C PRO A 222 39.55 -14.87 30.99
N LYS A 223 39.52 -16.20 31.13
CA LYS A 223 39.67 -17.15 30.03
C LYS A 223 38.46 -17.21 29.08
N LEU A 224 37.25 -16.90 29.56
CA LEU A 224 36.08 -16.79 28.70
C LEU A 224 36.22 -15.60 27.73
N LYS A 225 36.82 -14.49 28.19
CA LYS A 225 37.13 -13.33 27.34
C LYS A 225 38.16 -13.66 26.25
N SER A 226 39.16 -14.49 26.58
CA SER A 226 40.13 -15.03 25.62
C SER A 226 39.44 -15.91 24.57
N VAL A 227 38.61 -16.87 24.98
CA VAL A 227 37.81 -17.72 24.06
C VAL A 227 36.95 -16.88 23.12
N VAL A 228 36.24 -15.88 23.66
CA VAL A 228 35.43 -14.96 22.86
C VAL A 228 36.29 -14.15 21.90
N GLY A 229 37.45 -13.64 22.33
CA GLY A 229 38.39 -12.91 21.47
C GLY A 229 38.91 -13.75 20.29
N ILE A 230 39.27 -15.02 20.55
CA ILE A 230 39.71 -15.97 19.53
C ILE A 230 38.58 -16.25 18.53
N LEU A 231 37.37 -16.56 19.03
CA LEU A 231 36.21 -16.86 18.17
C LEU A 231 35.77 -15.64 17.34
N ILE A 232 35.85 -14.42 17.89
CA ILE A 232 35.59 -13.18 17.13
C ILE A 232 36.58 -13.07 15.96
N HIS A 233 37.87 -13.28 16.20
CA HIS A 233 38.87 -13.21 15.13
C HIS A 233 38.62 -14.28 14.04
N LEU A 234 38.37 -15.52 14.43
CA LEU A 234 38.10 -16.62 13.50
C LEU A 234 36.78 -16.44 12.74
N SER A 235 35.79 -15.76 13.34
CA SER A 235 34.48 -15.53 12.71
C SER A 235 34.55 -14.71 11.43
N GLY A 236 35.62 -13.94 11.21
CA GLY A 236 35.84 -13.18 9.98
C GLY A 236 36.06 -14.06 8.74
N SER A 237 36.77 -15.18 8.89
CA SER A 237 37.16 -16.06 7.77
C SER A 237 36.51 -17.45 7.83
N HIS A 238 36.15 -17.93 9.02
CA HIS A 238 35.74 -19.32 9.27
C HIS A 238 34.38 -19.43 9.98
N ARG A 239 33.40 -18.65 9.50
CA ARG A 239 32.04 -18.62 10.08
C ARG A 239 31.30 -19.95 9.95
N ALA A 240 31.54 -20.70 8.87
CA ALA A 240 30.85 -21.96 8.60
C ALA A 240 31.29 -23.08 9.57
N GLU A 241 32.57 -23.14 9.88
CA GLU A 241 33.17 -24.09 10.81
C GLU A 241 32.69 -23.82 12.24
N ILE A 242 32.61 -22.56 12.66
CA ILE A 242 32.02 -22.17 13.95
C ILE A 242 30.56 -22.57 14.03
N LYS A 243 29.79 -22.33 12.95
CA LYS A 243 28.39 -22.75 12.88
C LYS A 243 28.24 -24.27 13.03
N LYS A 244 29.06 -25.06 12.33
CA LYS A 244 29.05 -26.53 12.42
C LYS A 244 29.39 -26.98 13.83
N ALA A 245 30.47 -26.48 14.42
CA ALA A 245 30.90 -26.85 15.77
C ALA A 245 29.86 -26.50 16.85
N MET A 246 29.22 -25.32 16.77
CA MET A 246 28.11 -24.96 17.68
C MET A 246 26.89 -25.85 17.47
N SER A 247 26.61 -26.26 16.23
CA SER A 247 25.50 -27.18 15.92
C SER A 247 25.75 -28.57 16.48
N ASP A 248 26.98 -29.08 16.32
CA ASP A 248 27.40 -30.38 16.83
C ASP A 248 27.35 -30.38 18.37
N LEU A 249 27.79 -29.30 19.03
CA LEU A 249 27.70 -29.16 20.49
C LEU A 249 26.25 -29.13 20.99
N PHE A 250 25.36 -28.44 20.28
CA PHE A 250 23.94 -28.41 20.62
C PHE A 250 23.25 -29.76 20.40
N ASN A 251 23.58 -30.48 19.33
CA ASN A 251 23.01 -31.82 19.10
C ASN A 251 23.54 -32.80 20.14
N TRP A 252 24.82 -32.72 20.49
CA TRP A 252 25.44 -33.54 21.52
C TRP A 252 24.82 -33.34 22.92
N SER A 253 24.42 -32.11 23.26
CA SER A 253 23.71 -31.86 24.52
C SER A 253 22.28 -32.42 24.55
N MET A 254 21.70 -32.69 23.38
CA MET A 254 20.32 -33.16 23.21
C MET A 254 20.21 -34.68 23.03
N GLU A 255 21.34 -35.39 22.94
CA GLU A 255 21.39 -36.86 22.91
C GLU A 255 21.03 -37.47 24.27
N GLU A 256 20.32 -38.60 24.28
CA GLU A 256 19.96 -39.28 25.52
C GLU A 256 21.20 -39.82 26.24
N ASN A 257 21.32 -39.50 27.53
CA ASN A 257 22.42 -39.99 28.37
C ASN A 257 22.41 -41.53 28.43
N SER A 258 23.48 -42.16 27.94
CA SER A 258 23.63 -43.61 28.09
C SER A 258 23.92 -43.98 29.55
N ARG A 259 23.50 -45.18 29.98
CA ARG A 259 23.62 -45.64 31.38
C ARG A 259 25.05 -45.73 31.92
N ASN A 260 26.07 -45.59 31.07
CA ASN A 260 27.49 -45.77 31.38
C ASN A 260 28.33 -44.48 31.22
N GLU A 261 27.72 -43.31 31.07
CA GLU A 261 28.45 -42.05 30.92
C GLU A 261 28.97 -41.47 32.25
N ASP A 262 30.19 -40.94 32.23
CA ASP A 262 30.83 -40.31 33.39
C ASP A 262 30.04 -39.08 33.86
N ARG A 263 29.99 -38.86 35.18
CA ARG A 263 29.28 -37.71 35.78
C ARG A 263 29.78 -36.36 35.26
N GLU A 264 31.05 -36.26 34.89
CA GLU A 264 31.63 -35.04 34.31
C GLU A 264 31.07 -34.77 32.90
N ILE A 265 30.92 -35.81 32.08
CA ILE A 265 30.35 -35.72 30.73
C ILE A 265 28.89 -35.30 30.79
N ILE A 266 28.12 -35.85 31.74
CA ILE A 266 26.72 -35.47 31.96
C ILE A 266 26.62 -33.99 32.37
N ARG A 267 27.54 -33.51 33.22
CA ARG A 267 27.58 -32.10 33.64
C ARG A 267 27.94 -31.18 32.47
N GLU A 268 28.89 -31.58 31.63
CA GLU A 268 29.25 -30.85 30.41
C GLU A 268 28.05 -30.78 29.44
N LYS A 269 27.35 -31.89 29.19
CA LYS A 269 26.14 -31.94 28.35
C LYS A 269 25.06 -30.97 28.83
N ASN A 270 24.76 -30.98 30.12
CA ASN A 270 23.71 -30.13 30.70
C ASN A 270 24.08 -28.64 30.67
N SER A 271 25.38 -28.30 30.77
CA SER A 271 25.87 -26.92 30.75
C SER A 271 26.08 -26.33 29.36
N ALA A 272 26.04 -27.14 28.30
CA ALA A 272 26.38 -26.72 26.93
C ALA A 272 25.46 -25.62 26.36
N VAL A 273 24.15 -25.71 26.56
CA VAL A 273 23.21 -24.69 26.06
C VAL A 273 23.32 -23.37 26.83
N PRO A 274 23.33 -23.35 28.18
CA PRO A 274 23.63 -22.13 28.94
C PRO A 274 24.97 -21.50 28.55
N TYR A 275 26.01 -22.31 28.30
CA TYR A 275 27.31 -21.84 27.85
C TYR A 275 27.23 -21.13 26.48
N LEU A 276 26.53 -21.71 25.50
CA LEU A 276 26.34 -21.11 24.18
C LEU A 276 25.57 -19.77 24.26
N LEU A 277 24.52 -19.70 25.09
CA LEU A 277 23.77 -18.46 25.31
C LEU A 277 24.66 -17.38 25.95
N GLN A 278 25.48 -17.74 26.93
CA GLN A 278 26.41 -16.83 27.57
C GLN A 278 27.54 -16.35 26.65
N LEU A 279 28.02 -17.20 25.73
CA LEU A 279 28.97 -16.79 24.69
C LEU A 279 28.35 -15.77 23.74
N ALA A 280 27.11 -16.00 23.33
CA ALA A 280 26.37 -15.09 22.46
C ALA A 280 26.13 -13.72 23.12
N SER A 281 25.95 -13.66 24.44
CA SER A 281 25.75 -12.39 25.16
C SER A 281 27.01 -11.53 25.22
N LEU A 282 28.20 -12.11 25.01
CA LEU A 282 29.48 -11.40 25.11
C LEU A 282 29.92 -10.80 23.78
N ALA A 283 29.40 -11.28 22.64
CA ALA A 283 29.80 -10.80 21.32
C ALA A 283 28.67 -10.93 20.28
N PRO A 284 28.31 -9.83 19.57
CA PRO A 284 27.20 -9.82 18.61
C PRO A 284 27.43 -10.74 17.41
N VAL A 285 28.67 -10.89 16.94
CA VAL A 285 29.00 -11.77 15.82
C VAL A 285 28.71 -13.24 16.16
N LEU A 286 28.94 -13.64 17.43
CA LEU A 286 28.63 -14.99 17.90
C LEU A 286 27.12 -15.19 18.05
N LEU A 287 26.39 -14.16 18.51
CA LEU A 287 24.93 -14.18 18.54
C LEU A 287 24.32 -14.42 17.15
N GLU A 288 24.83 -13.76 16.10
CA GLU A 288 24.31 -13.99 14.74
C GLU A 288 24.55 -15.43 14.26
N ILE A 289 25.71 -16.01 14.59
CA ILE A 289 26.02 -17.40 14.25
C ILE A 289 25.09 -18.34 15.02
N LEU A 290 24.92 -18.12 16.33
CA LEU A 290 24.03 -18.91 17.17
C LEU A 290 22.58 -18.82 16.70
N CYS A 291 22.09 -17.64 16.33
CA CYS A 291 20.75 -17.49 15.75
C CYS A 291 20.58 -18.31 14.46
N SER A 292 21.62 -18.39 13.62
CA SER A 292 21.60 -19.24 12.42
C SER A 292 21.56 -20.74 12.76
N VAL A 293 22.20 -21.15 13.86
CA VAL A 293 22.16 -22.52 14.39
C VAL A 293 20.78 -22.84 14.94
N ILE A 294 20.24 -21.97 15.82
CA ILE A 294 18.92 -22.13 16.44
C ILE A 294 17.82 -22.23 15.37
N ASN A 295 17.81 -21.34 14.38
CA ASN A 295 16.86 -21.37 13.28
C ASN A 295 16.92 -22.65 12.42
N HIS A 296 18.05 -23.38 12.43
CA HIS A 296 18.21 -24.63 11.70
C HIS A 296 17.80 -25.85 12.54
N LEU A 297 18.20 -25.86 13.82
CA LEU A 297 18.05 -27.01 14.71
C LEU A 297 16.74 -26.99 15.47
N VAL A 298 16.35 -25.85 16.04
CA VAL A 298 15.14 -25.74 16.85
C VAL A 298 13.93 -25.68 15.93
N LYS A 299 13.14 -26.75 15.95
CA LYS A 299 11.86 -26.89 15.26
C LYS A 299 10.81 -27.33 16.27
N PRO A 300 9.50 -27.17 15.99
CA PRO A 300 8.43 -27.52 16.94
C PRO A 300 8.54 -28.95 17.51
N ALA A 301 9.05 -29.91 16.72
CA ALA A 301 9.28 -31.29 17.14
C ALA A 301 10.25 -31.47 18.33
N ILE A 302 11.12 -30.49 18.61
CA ILE A 302 12.14 -30.56 19.68
C ILE A 302 11.64 -29.92 20.98
N PHE A 303 10.54 -29.14 20.97
CA PHE A 303 10.04 -28.44 22.15
C PHE A 303 9.78 -29.36 23.34
N ASN A 304 9.20 -30.54 23.11
CA ASN A 304 8.96 -31.51 24.17
C ASN A 304 10.27 -32.05 24.80
N LYS A 305 11.37 -32.11 24.04
CA LYS A 305 12.68 -32.53 24.55
C LYS A 305 13.31 -31.43 25.42
N LEU A 306 13.11 -30.16 25.05
CA LEU A 306 13.66 -29.00 25.75
C LEU A 306 13.12 -28.84 27.19
N VAL A 307 11.84 -29.17 27.42
CA VAL A 307 11.19 -29.02 28.73
C VAL A 307 11.96 -29.75 29.84
N ARG A 308 12.53 -30.91 29.53
CA ARG A 308 13.28 -31.73 30.50
C ARG A 308 14.53 -31.02 31.02
N PHE A 309 15.23 -30.28 30.16
CA PHE A 309 16.52 -29.65 30.48
C PHE A 309 16.38 -28.25 31.08
N GLY A 310 15.20 -27.63 31.01
CA GLY A 310 14.99 -26.26 31.48
C GLY A 310 15.26 -26.03 32.97
N VAL A 311 14.99 -27.02 33.83
CA VAL A 311 15.29 -26.94 35.28
C VAL A 311 16.79 -26.98 35.51
N GLU A 312 17.50 -27.85 34.81
CA GLU A 312 18.95 -28.03 34.92
C GLU A 312 19.69 -26.79 34.41
N TRP A 313 19.19 -26.15 33.35
CA TRP A 313 19.79 -24.91 32.82
C TRP A 313 19.71 -23.73 33.77
N ALA A 314 18.63 -23.64 34.56
CA ALA A 314 18.43 -22.55 35.52
C ALA A 314 19.50 -22.53 36.63
N GLU A 315 20.09 -23.68 36.96
CA GLU A 315 21.17 -23.77 37.96
C GLU A 315 22.46 -23.10 37.48
N TYR A 316 22.76 -23.17 36.16
CA TYR A 316 23.99 -22.61 35.58
C TYR A 316 23.93 -21.10 35.37
N THR A 317 22.74 -20.54 35.12
CA THR A 317 22.52 -19.09 34.99
C THR A 317 22.17 -18.42 36.32
N GLY A 318 22.06 -19.20 37.40
CA GLY A 318 21.80 -18.76 38.77
C GLY A 318 20.32 -18.76 39.16
N SER A 319 19.40 -18.46 38.24
CA SER A 319 17.96 -18.60 38.46
C SER A 319 17.19 -18.77 37.15
N ARG A 320 15.95 -19.27 37.24
CA ARG A 320 15.01 -19.34 36.10
C ARG A 320 14.77 -17.95 35.51
N GLN A 321 14.58 -16.93 36.34
CA GLN A 321 14.35 -15.57 35.86
C GLN A 321 15.57 -15.02 35.12
N ALA A 322 16.78 -15.22 35.65
CA ALA A 322 18.01 -14.81 34.98
C ALA A 322 18.21 -15.51 33.63
N LEU A 323 17.76 -16.76 33.48
CA LEU A 323 17.75 -17.46 32.19
C LEU A 323 16.78 -16.81 31.21
N LEU A 324 15.55 -16.49 31.65
CA LEU A 324 14.55 -15.83 30.83
C LEU A 324 15.01 -14.43 30.41
N ASP A 325 15.52 -13.63 31.34
CA ASP A 325 16.03 -12.28 31.07
C ASP A 325 17.22 -12.33 30.09
N LEU A 326 18.12 -13.31 30.23
CA LEU A 326 19.22 -13.53 29.29
C LEU A 326 18.69 -13.85 27.88
N VAL A 327 17.73 -14.77 27.78
CA VAL A 327 17.12 -15.15 26.49
C VAL A 327 16.42 -13.95 25.84
N VAL A 328 15.65 -13.16 26.59
CA VAL A 328 14.96 -11.97 26.07
C VAL A 328 15.99 -10.93 25.61
N HIS A 329 17.04 -10.67 26.39
CA HIS A 329 18.13 -9.77 26.01
C HIS A 329 18.83 -10.19 24.70
N LEU A 330 19.06 -11.49 24.54
CA LEU A 330 19.63 -12.04 23.31
C LEU A 330 18.68 -11.88 22.12
N ILE A 331 17.37 -12.12 22.31
CA ILE A 331 16.36 -11.91 21.26
C ILE A 331 16.32 -10.44 20.81
N LEU A 332 16.36 -9.50 21.75
CA LEU A 332 16.33 -8.06 21.47
C LEU A 332 17.56 -7.57 20.69
N SER A 333 18.71 -8.24 20.88
CA SER A 333 19.97 -7.90 20.23
C SER A 333 20.18 -8.55 18.86
N VAL A 334 19.23 -9.36 18.37
CA VAL A 334 19.32 -10.00 17.05
C VAL A 334 19.20 -8.99 15.91
N THR A 335 20.14 -9.04 14.98
CA THR A 335 20.20 -8.18 13.79
C THR A 335 19.60 -8.81 12.53
N ASN A 336 19.61 -10.14 12.42
CA ASN A 336 19.28 -10.89 11.19
C ASN A 336 18.35 -12.09 11.46
N ASN A 337 17.36 -12.31 10.58
CA ASN A 337 16.36 -13.39 10.63
C ASN A 337 15.54 -13.45 11.93
N ALA A 338 15.26 -12.29 12.54
CA ALA A 338 14.46 -12.20 13.76
C ALA A 338 13.02 -12.70 13.56
N GLU A 339 12.48 -12.58 12.34
CA GLU A 339 11.13 -13.04 12.01
C GLU A 339 10.95 -14.56 12.18
N ARG A 340 12.01 -15.35 11.94
CA ARG A 340 11.98 -16.81 12.12
C ARG A 340 12.00 -17.22 13.59
N LEU A 341 12.75 -16.47 14.41
CA LEU A 341 12.74 -16.67 15.87
C LEU A 341 11.39 -16.28 16.46
N PHE A 342 10.82 -15.17 15.99
CA PHE A 342 9.51 -14.71 16.42
C PHE A 342 8.40 -15.72 16.07
N THR A 343 8.37 -16.21 14.83
CA THR A 343 7.42 -17.28 14.42
C THR A 343 7.61 -18.56 15.22
N LEU A 344 8.85 -18.94 15.55
CA LEU A 344 9.13 -20.10 16.38
C LEU A 344 8.62 -19.96 17.83
N ILE A 345 8.69 -18.77 18.42
CA ILE A 345 8.10 -18.49 19.75
C ILE A 345 6.58 -18.63 19.70
N LEU A 346 5.95 -18.14 18.63
CA LEU A 346 4.50 -18.24 18.42
C LEU A 346 4.03 -19.66 18.14
N ASP A 347 4.81 -20.45 17.40
CA ASP A 347 4.56 -21.88 17.24
C ASP A 347 4.62 -22.61 18.60
N GLY A 348 5.48 -22.11 19.51
CA GLY A 348 5.57 -22.58 20.89
C GLY A 348 4.31 -22.30 21.71
N THR A 349 3.68 -21.13 21.54
CA THR A 349 2.41 -20.79 22.23
C THR A 349 1.21 -21.58 21.69
N SER A 350 1.29 -22.10 20.47
CA SER A 350 0.25 -22.97 19.88
C SER A 350 0.52 -24.47 20.10
N HIS A 351 1.56 -24.83 20.84
CA HIS A 351 1.97 -26.24 20.97
C HIS A 351 0.99 -27.03 21.86
N SER A 352 0.76 -28.30 21.55
CA SER A 352 -0.16 -29.19 22.29
C SER A 352 0.22 -29.47 23.75
N ASN A 353 1.43 -29.07 24.17
CA ASN A 353 1.95 -29.31 25.51
C ASN A 353 1.84 -28.03 26.34
N VAL A 354 1.02 -28.07 27.39
CA VAL A 354 0.72 -26.92 28.26
C VAL A 354 1.97 -26.29 28.87
N SER A 355 2.99 -27.11 29.21
CA SER A 355 4.22 -26.58 29.79
C SER A 355 5.06 -25.78 28.78
N VAL A 356 5.02 -26.17 27.50
CA VAL A 356 5.70 -25.45 26.41
C VAL A 356 4.96 -24.15 26.12
N SER A 357 3.64 -24.21 26.00
CA SER A 357 2.78 -23.03 25.78
C SER A 357 2.99 -21.98 26.87
N ALA A 358 2.94 -22.39 28.14
CA ALA A 358 3.09 -21.47 29.27
C ALA A 358 4.47 -20.78 29.30
N VAL A 359 5.55 -21.49 28.99
CA VAL A 359 6.91 -20.90 28.93
C VAL A 359 7.05 -19.98 27.72
N ALA A 360 6.51 -20.36 26.56
CA ALA A 360 6.54 -19.51 25.37
C ALA A 360 5.72 -18.23 25.56
N GLU A 361 4.56 -18.31 26.22
CA GLU A 361 3.76 -17.15 26.61
C GLU A 361 4.48 -16.24 27.61
N GLU A 362 5.18 -16.82 28.59
CA GLU A 362 5.99 -16.07 29.57
C GLU A 362 7.15 -15.32 28.88
N ILE A 363 7.90 -15.99 27.99
CA ILE A 363 8.97 -15.37 27.18
C ILE A 363 8.39 -14.25 26.32
N LEU A 364 7.25 -14.48 25.68
CA LEU A 364 6.59 -13.49 24.83
C LEU A 364 6.13 -12.27 25.63
N ALA A 365 5.54 -12.48 26.82
CA ALA A 365 5.11 -11.41 27.69
C ALA A 365 6.29 -10.56 28.21
N LEU A 366 7.39 -11.21 28.59
CA LEU A 366 8.63 -10.52 28.98
C LEU A 366 9.24 -9.73 27.82
N LEU A 367 9.28 -10.31 26.62
CA LEU A 367 9.76 -9.63 25.41
C LEU A 367 8.94 -8.38 25.10
N ILE A 368 7.60 -8.47 25.12
CA ILE A 368 6.72 -7.32 24.88
C ILE A 368 6.95 -6.23 25.94
N LYS A 369 7.06 -6.62 27.22
CA LYS A 369 7.29 -5.69 28.32
C LYS A 369 8.64 -4.96 28.20
N GLU A 370 9.71 -5.66 27.84
CA GLU A 370 11.02 -5.03 27.62
C GLU A 370 11.04 -4.15 26.36
N LEU A 371 10.37 -4.57 25.28
CA LEU A 371 10.19 -3.74 24.09
C LEU A 371 9.45 -2.44 24.43
N GLU A 372 8.37 -2.51 25.20
CA GLU A 372 7.60 -1.34 25.64
C GLU A 372 8.49 -0.36 26.43
N LEU A 373 9.35 -0.85 27.33
CA LEU A 373 10.30 -0.02 28.08
C LEU A 373 11.35 0.63 27.17
N LEU A 374 11.93 -0.12 26.22
CA LEU A 374 12.96 0.38 25.32
C LEU A 374 12.43 1.43 24.34
N VAL A 375 11.22 1.22 23.82
CA VAL A 375 10.55 2.13 22.89
C VAL A 375 10.13 3.41 23.61
N ARG A 376 9.51 3.31 24.79
CA ARG A 376 9.16 4.50 25.62
C ARG A 376 10.37 5.26 26.13
N GLY A 377 11.49 4.57 26.33
CA GLY A 377 12.76 5.16 26.74
C GLY A 377 13.43 6.04 25.68
N ASN A 378 12.88 6.13 24.45
CA ASN A 378 13.49 6.83 23.30
C ASN A 378 14.96 6.42 23.05
N THR A 379 15.31 5.20 23.42
CA THR A 379 16.65 4.66 23.18
C THR A 379 16.78 4.28 21.70
N SER A 380 18.02 4.28 21.20
CA SER A 380 18.38 3.94 19.82
C SER A 380 17.58 2.76 19.24
N LYS A 381 17.34 2.77 17.92
CA LYS A 381 16.62 1.71 17.18
C LYS A 381 16.94 0.31 17.71
N VAL A 382 15.90 -0.39 18.17
CA VAL A 382 16.02 -1.77 18.65
C VAL A 382 16.36 -2.68 17.46
N PRO A 383 17.49 -3.42 17.46
CA PRO A 383 17.90 -4.26 16.34
C PRO A 383 16.84 -5.27 15.90
N PHE A 384 16.16 -5.89 16.88
CA PHE A 384 15.06 -6.82 16.65
C PHE A 384 13.91 -6.20 15.82
N LEU A 385 13.49 -4.98 16.16
CA LEU A 385 12.42 -4.27 15.45
C LEU A 385 12.87 -3.83 14.05
N ASP A 386 14.12 -3.37 13.88
CA ASP A 386 14.68 -3.01 12.56
C ASP A 386 14.80 -4.24 11.64
N CYS A 387 15.06 -5.42 12.20
CA CYS A 387 15.09 -6.67 11.46
C CYS A 387 13.69 -7.07 10.97
N ILE A 388 12.70 -7.07 11.87
CA ILE A 388 11.30 -7.34 11.52
C ILE A 388 10.79 -6.32 10.50
N GLN A 389 11.17 -5.05 10.64
CA GLN A 389 10.84 -3.97 9.71
C GLN A 389 11.26 -4.27 8.26
N LYS A 390 12.36 -4.99 8.03
CA LYS A 390 12.81 -5.34 6.66
C LYS A 390 11.93 -6.41 6.03
N ASN A 391 11.30 -7.26 6.84
CA ASN A 391 10.51 -8.43 6.41
C ASN A 391 9.06 -8.39 6.94
N VAL A 392 8.46 -7.20 7.04
CA VAL A 392 7.12 -6.99 7.65
C VAL A 392 6.02 -7.80 6.95
N ASP A 393 6.15 -8.04 5.65
CA ASP A 393 5.14 -8.77 4.87
C ASP A 393 4.93 -10.21 5.41
N ASN A 394 5.93 -10.80 6.07
CA ASN A 394 5.84 -12.11 6.73
C ASN A 394 4.99 -12.10 8.00
N ILE A 395 4.61 -10.94 8.55
CA ILE A 395 3.77 -10.85 9.76
C ILE A 395 2.31 -10.56 9.37
N PHE A 396 2.05 -10.11 8.15
CA PHE A 396 0.71 -9.71 7.72
C PHE A 396 -0.34 -10.82 7.86
N TYR A 397 0.01 -12.08 7.56
CA TYR A 397 -0.93 -13.18 7.71
C TYR A 397 -1.41 -13.35 9.16
N MET A 398 -0.60 -12.96 10.15
CA MET A 398 -0.94 -13.08 11.56
C MET A 398 -2.00 -12.07 12.01
N LEU A 399 -2.17 -10.95 11.28
CA LEU A 399 -3.24 -9.99 11.55
C LEU A 399 -4.63 -10.56 11.23
N LEU A 400 -4.67 -11.66 10.46
CA LEU A 400 -5.89 -12.37 10.05
C LEU A 400 -5.96 -13.78 10.65
N SER A 401 -5.21 -14.05 11.71
CA SER A 401 -5.24 -15.34 12.40
C SER A 401 -6.44 -15.42 13.33
N ASP A 402 -7.11 -16.59 13.39
CA ASP A 402 -8.23 -16.85 14.30
C ASP A 402 -7.79 -16.89 15.79
N GLN A 403 -6.48 -16.93 16.08
CA GLN A 403 -5.98 -16.92 17.44
C GLN A 403 -5.80 -15.49 17.99
N PRO A 404 -6.45 -15.14 19.12
CA PRO A 404 -6.42 -13.77 19.67
C PRO A 404 -5.04 -13.36 20.19
N LEU A 405 -4.23 -14.33 20.65
CA LEU A 405 -2.85 -14.06 21.09
C LEU A 405 -1.97 -13.64 19.90
N HIS A 406 -2.04 -14.36 18.78
CA HIS A 406 -1.25 -14.03 17.58
C HIS A 406 -1.60 -12.65 17.02
N THR A 407 -2.90 -12.33 16.95
CA THR A 407 -3.36 -11.02 16.48
C THR A 407 -2.95 -9.90 17.43
N SER A 408 -3.12 -10.09 18.75
CA SER A 408 -2.72 -9.09 19.75
C SER A 408 -1.22 -8.82 19.71
N THR A 409 -0.40 -9.87 19.68
CA THR A 409 1.06 -9.74 19.62
C THR A 409 1.51 -9.07 18.32
N ALA A 410 0.98 -9.47 17.17
CA ALA A 410 1.31 -8.85 15.89
C ALA A 410 0.96 -7.35 15.89
N VAL A 411 -0.21 -6.98 16.41
CA VAL A 411 -0.63 -5.58 16.54
C VAL A 411 0.33 -4.79 17.44
N THR A 412 0.70 -5.33 18.62
CA THR A 412 1.62 -4.63 19.54
C THR A 412 3.03 -4.43 18.96
N ILE A 413 3.57 -5.42 18.25
CA ILE A 413 4.89 -5.29 17.62
C ILE A 413 4.84 -4.28 16.47
N LEU A 414 3.79 -4.33 15.65
CA LEU A 414 3.60 -3.39 14.56
C LEU A 414 3.34 -1.97 15.07
N SER A 415 2.65 -1.79 16.20
CA SER A 415 2.50 -0.47 16.83
C SER A 415 3.85 0.06 17.35
N PHE A 416 4.69 -0.78 17.97
CA PHE A 416 6.05 -0.38 18.36
C PHE A 416 6.93 0.01 17.16
N ILE A 417 6.83 -0.72 16.05
CA ILE A 417 7.50 -0.34 14.79
C ILE A 417 6.91 0.98 14.26
N GLY A 418 5.60 1.16 14.36
CA GLY A 418 4.90 2.39 13.98
C GLY A 418 5.31 3.63 14.78
N GLU A 419 5.63 3.47 16.07
CA GLU A 419 6.17 4.54 16.92
C GLU A 419 7.57 4.98 16.46
N GLN A 420 8.40 4.05 15.96
CA GLN A 420 9.71 4.38 15.36
C GLN A 420 9.59 4.91 13.93
N GLN A 421 8.69 4.33 13.12
CA GLN A 421 8.46 4.69 11.73
C GLN A 421 6.99 4.47 11.32
N SER A 422 6.25 5.57 11.24
CA SER A 422 4.80 5.57 10.96
C SER A 422 4.42 5.12 9.54
N THR A 423 5.35 5.06 8.59
CA THR A 423 5.05 4.76 7.17
C THR A 423 4.70 3.30 6.88
N ILE A 424 4.92 2.40 7.84
CA ILE A 424 4.63 0.97 7.69
C ILE A 424 3.17 0.66 8.05
N LEU A 425 2.61 1.38 9.03
CA LEU A 425 1.24 1.18 9.50
C LEU A 425 0.19 1.27 8.36
N PRO A 426 0.28 2.21 7.39
CA PRO A 426 -0.59 2.20 6.23
C PRO A 426 -0.61 0.92 5.41
N ARG A 427 0.55 0.24 5.27
CA ARG A 427 0.65 -1.04 4.53
C ARG A 427 -0.05 -2.16 5.30
N CYS A 428 0.08 -2.19 6.62
CA CYS A 428 -0.59 -3.16 7.49
C CYS A 428 -2.11 -3.00 7.41
N VAL A 429 -2.61 -1.77 7.61
CA VAL A 429 -4.04 -1.47 7.52
C VAL A 429 -4.59 -1.77 6.13
N SER A 430 -3.81 -1.45 5.08
CA SER A 430 -4.19 -1.79 3.70
C SER A 430 -4.34 -3.30 3.47
N TYR A 431 -3.45 -4.11 4.05
CA TYR A 431 -3.55 -5.58 3.97
C TYR A 431 -4.81 -6.10 4.66
N VAL A 432 -5.11 -5.62 5.88
CA VAL A 432 -6.30 -6.03 6.62
C VAL A 432 -7.59 -5.61 5.90
N LEU A 433 -7.66 -4.39 5.37
CA LEU A 433 -8.83 -3.92 4.61
C LEU A 433 -9.14 -4.75 3.37
N LEU A 434 -8.11 -5.32 2.72
CA LEU A 434 -8.27 -6.14 1.51
C LEU A 434 -8.80 -7.54 1.81
N ASN A 435 -8.34 -8.14 2.92
CA ASN A 435 -8.51 -9.58 3.16
C ASN A 435 -9.43 -9.90 4.36
N SER A 436 -9.94 -8.91 5.08
CA SER A 436 -10.80 -9.13 6.25
C SER A 436 -12.21 -9.59 5.87
N THR A 437 -12.63 -10.68 6.52
CA THR A 437 -13.99 -11.25 6.49
C THR A 437 -14.78 -10.96 7.75
N ASP A 438 -14.08 -10.87 8.88
CA ASP A 438 -14.68 -10.86 10.23
C ASP A 438 -14.49 -9.52 10.95
N ASP A 439 -15.40 -9.25 11.89
CA ASP A 439 -15.40 -8.01 12.67
C ASP A 439 -14.19 -7.95 13.63
N GLU A 440 -13.66 -9.10 14.07
CA GLU A 440 -12.43 -9.17 14.88
C GLU A 440 -11.19 -8.73 14.09
N HIS A 441 -11.11 -9.11 12.80
CA HIS A 441 -10.07 -8.64 11.91
C HIS A 441 -10.13 -7.13 11.72
N LEU A 442 -11.33 -6.54 11.59
CA LEU A 442 -11.51 -5.10 11.49
C LEU A 442 -11.18 -4.37 12.79
N ALA A 443 -11.37 -4.99 13.96
CA ALA A 443 -10.97 -4.43 15.24
C ALA A 443 -9.44 -4.24 15.34
N THR A 444 -8.63 -5.01 14.60
CA THR A 444 -7.16 -4.79 14.56
C THR A 444 -6.79 -3.44 13.95
N ILE A 445 -7.55 -2.95 12.97
CA ILE A 445 -7.35 -1.62 12.35
C ILE A 445 -7.49 -0.53 13.40
N VAL A 446 -8.45 -0.70 14.33
CA VAL A 446 -8.70 0.27 15.40
C VAL A 446 -7.49 0.40 16.31
N ARG A 447 -6.94 -0.74 16.74
CA ARG A 447 -5.77 -0.79 17.62
C ARG A 447 -4.52 -0.24 16.94
N LEU A 448 -4.35 -0.49 15.62
CA LEU A 448 -3.21 0.03 14.85
C LEU A 448 -3.29 1.54 14.57
N ALA A 449 -4.50 2.11 14.56
CA ALA A 449 -4.73 3.54 14.32
C ALA A 449 -4.86 4.35 15.61
N GLU A 450 -4.94 3.68 16.77
CA GLU A 450 -5.09 4.32 18.08
C GLU A 450 -3.91 5.27 18.36
N GLY A 451 -4.21 6.51 18.75
CA GLY A 451 -3.19 7.54 19.04
C GLY A 451 -2.61 8.28 17.82
N TYR A 452 -2.92 7.88 16.59
CA TYR A 452 -2.46 8.56 15.38
C TYR A 452 -3.53 9.45 14.73
N LYS A 453 -3.09 10.52 14.06
CA LYS A 453 -3.98 11.32 13.20
C LYS A 453 -4.36 10.53 11.94
N SER A 454 -5.57 10.75 11.42
CA SER A 454 -6.09 10.13 10.19
C SER A 454 -5.11 10.26 9.02
N SER A 455 -4.46 11.41 8.87
CA SER A 455 -3.54 11.73 7.78
C SER A 455 -2.25 10.89 7.76
N VAL A 456 -1.88 10.26 8.87
CA VAL A 456 -0.63 9.50 9.00
C VAL A 456 -0.84 8.03 8.65
N VAL A 457 -1.94 7.43 9.12
CA VAL A 457 -2.17 5.98 9.01
C VAL A 457 -3.34 5.68 8.08
N LEU A 458 -4.54 6.14 8.42
CA LEU A 458 -5.79 5.74 7.76
C LEU A 458 -5.91 6.30 6.33
N SER A 459 -5.63 7.58 6.13
CA SER A 459 -5.75 8.24 4.83
C SER A 459 -4.77 7.65 3.78
N PRO A 460 -3.46 7.48 4.10
CA PRO A 460 -2.56 6.76 3.22
C PRO A 460 -2.93 5.29 3.01
N ALA A 461 -3.42 4.59 4.04
CA ALA A 461 -3.86 3.19 3.90
C ALA A 461 -5.00 3.05 2.90
N ILE A 462 -6.02 3.90 2.99
CA ILE A 462 -7.15 3.92 2.06
C ILE A 462 -6.64 4.22 0.65
N SER A 463 -5.77 5.22 0.48
CA SER A 463 -5.20 5.53 -0.84
C SER A 463 -4.46 4.34 -1.47
N LEU A 464 -3.70 3.58 -0.66
CA LEU A 464 -2.96 2.40 -1.10
C LEU A 464 -3.89 1.25 -1.46
N THR A 465 -4.97 1.04 -0.70
CA THR A 465 -5.98 0.02 -1.00
C THR A 465 -6.73 0.32 -2.30
N LEU A 466 -7.19 1.56 -2.48
CA LEU A 466 -8.02 1.95 -3.62
C LEU A 466 -7.24 1.99 -4.95
N ASN A 467 -5.92 2.13 -4.88
CA ASN A 467 -5.04 2.07 -6.06
C ASN A 467 -4.73 0.62 -6.50
N ARG A 468 -5.05 -0.41 -5.71
CA ARG A 468 -4.81 -1.82 -6.08
C ARG A 468 -5.98 -2.36 -6.91
N THR A 469 -5.66 -3.07 -7.99
CA THR A 469 -6.61 -3.64 -8.95
C THR A 469 -7.19 -4.99 -8.50
N GLY A 470 -7.62 -5.08 -7.23
CA GLY A 470 -8.19 -6.30 -6.63
C GLY A 470 -9.72 -6.29 -6.60
N ASP A 471 -10.34 -7.33 -6.01
CA ASP A 471 -11.79 -7.44 -5.83
C ASP A 471 -12.29 -6.39 -4.83
N VAL A 472 -12.68 -5.22 -5.33
CA VAL A 472 -12.91 -4.00 -4.54
C VAL A 472 -14.18 -4.10 -3.68
N ALA A 473 -15.06 -5.07 -3.93
CA ALA A 473 -16.36 -5.18 -3.26
C ALA A 473 -16.25 -5.31 -1.73
N ASN A 474 -15.35 -6.16 -1.24
CA ASN A 474 -15.17 -6.36 0.20
C ASN A 474 -14.64 -5.10 0.89
N ILE A 475 -13.74 -4.36 0.23
CA ILE A 475 -13.17 -3.11 0.74
C ILE A 475 -14.28 -2.10 1.07
N TRP A 476 -15.23 -1.90 0.16
CA TRP A 476 -16.33 -0.95 0.36
C TRP A 476 -17.24 -1.34 1.51
N THR A 477 -17.52 -2.64 1.67
CA THR A 477 -18.31 -3.14 2.79
C THR A 477 -17.60 -2.93 4.12
N ASN A 478 -16.30 -3.20 4.18
CA ASN A 478 -15.46 -3.03 5.36
C ASN A 478 -15.32 -1.56 5.76
N LEU A 479 -15.07 -0.66 4.80
CA LEU A 479 -15.06 0.79 5.05
C LEU A 479 -16.42 1.29 5.55
N THR A 480 -17.52 0.82 4.95
CA THR A 480 -18.87 1.20 5.39
C THR A 480 -19.16 0.73 6.82
N LYS A 481 -18.69 -0.47 7.21
CA LYS A 481 -18.80 -0.96 8.60
C LYS A 481 -17.99 -0.09 9.57
N LEU A 482 -16.74 0.24 9.23
CA LEU A 482 -15.88 1.09 10.08
C LEU A 482 -16.49 2.47 10.33
N VAL A 483 -17.05 3.11 9.29
CA VAL A 483 -17.75 4.40 9.44
C VAL A 483 -19.03 4.28 10.27
N LYS A 484 -19.73 3.13 10.19
CA LYS A 484 -20.86 2.85 11.07
C LYS A 484 -20.42 2.76 12.53
N TRP A 485 -19.31 2.10 12.82
CA TRP A 485 -18.74 1.98 14.17
C TRP A 485 -18.30 3.33 14.76
N GLU A 486 -17.70 4.21 13.94
CA GLU A 486 -17.40 5.58 14.35
C GLU A 486 -18.70 6.32 14.72
N SER A 487 -19.75 6.21 13.89
CA SER A 487 -21.03 6.90 14.13
C SER A 487 -21.82 6.36 15.33
N SER A 488 -21.64 5.10 15.72
CA SER A 488 -22.29 4.52 16.90
C SER A 488 -21.58 4.88 18.21
N GLY A 489 -20.40 5.50 18.16
CA GLY A 489 -19.62 5.87 19.36
C GLY A 489 -19.12 4.67 20.16
N THR A 490 -19.16 3.47 19.59
CA THR A 490 -18.81 2.21 20.26
C THR A 490 -17.29 2.01 20.41
N LEU A 491 -16.49 2.67 19.57
CA LEU A 491 -15.02 2.62 19.61
C LEU A 491 -14.49 4.05 19.71
N VAL A 492 -13.66 4.30 20.72
CA VAL A 492 -13.08 5.60 21.05
C VAL A 492 -12.07 5.99 19.96
N SER A 493 -12.28 7.15 19.32
CA SER A 493 -11.33 7.88 18.45
C SER A 493 -10.84 7.19 17.16
N LEU A 494 -11.73 6.96 16.19
CA LEU A 494 -11.31 6.67 14.81
C LEU A 494 -11.73 7.80 13.87
N PRO A 495 -10.83 8.68 13.42
CA PRO A 495 -11.13 9.70 12.41
C PRO A 495 -11.18 9.06 10.99
N ILE A 496 -12.02 8.04 10.80
CA ILE A 496 -12.15 7.34 9.51
C ILE A 496 -12.94 8.19 8.51
N LEU A 497 -13.90 8.99 8.98
CA LEU A 497 -14.61 9.96 8.14
C LEU A 497 -13.67 11.02 7.57
N ASP A 498 -12.71 11.52 8.36
CA ASP A 498 -11.63 12.40 7.88
C ASP A 498 -10.78 11.71 6.80
N ALA A 499 -10.39 10.46 7.04
CA ALA A 499 -9.56 9.69 6.10
C ALA A 499 -10.28 9.42 4.76
N ILE A 500 -11.60 9.24 4.80
CA ILE A 500 -12.44 9.11 3.60
C ILE A 500 -12.55 10.44 2.87
N TYR A 501 -12.69 11.56 3.60
CA TYR A 501 -12.74 12.88 3.01
C TYR A 501 -11.45 13.22 2.24
N ASP A 502 -10.28 12.90 2.80
CA ASP A 502 -8.99 13.07 2.10
C ASP A 502 -8.92 12.29 0.78
N ASN A 503 -9.56 11.11 0.71
CA ASN A 503 -9.56 10.22 -0.45
C ASN A 503 -10.79 10.36 -1.36
N ILE A 504 -11.66 11.35 -1.12
CA ILE A 504 -12.95 11.48 -1.82
C ILE A 504 -12.82 11.62 -3.34
N LEU A 505 -11.70 12.20 -3.82
CA LEU A 505 -11.40 12.32 -5.24
C LEU A 505 -11.20 10.96 -5.91
N ILE A 506 -10.53 10.03 -5.24
CA ILE A 506 -10.28 8.67 -5.76
C ILE A 506 -11.60 7.89 -5.74
N ILE A 507 -12.33 7.95 -4.63
CA ILE A 507 -13.61 7.25 -4.45
C ILE A 507 -14.64 7.71 -5.49
N SER A 508 -14.75 9.02 -5.73
CA SER A 508 -15.67 9.56 -6.76
C SER A 508 -15.31 9.12 -8.19
N LYS A 509 -14.00 9.04 -8.52
CA LYS A 509 -13.56 8.50 -9.82
C LYS A 509 -13.85 7.01 -9.98
N LEU A 510 -13.74 6.23 -8.91
CA LEU A 510 -14.10 4.81 -8.93
C LEU A 510 -15.59 4.63 -9.13
N LEU A 511 -16.45 5.38 -8.42
CA LEU A 511 -17.90 5.35 -8.63
C LEU A 511 -18.30 5.64 -10.09
N CYS A 512 -17.59 6.54 -10.79
CA CYS A 512 -17.85 6.81 -12.22
C CYS A 512 -17.55 5.61 -13.14
N LYS A 513 -16.62 4.74 -12.75
CA LYS A 513 -16.15 3.59 -13.56
C LYS A 513 -16.87 2.30 -13.23
N GLU A 514 -17.51 2.23 -12.06
CA GLU A 514 -18.16 1.02 -11.58
C GLU A 514 -19.35 0.62 -12.45
N LYS A 515 -19.45 -0.69 -12.71
CA LYS A 515 -20.56 -1.28 -13.46
C LYS A 515 -21.52 -2.06 -12.57
N ASN A 516 -21.09 -2.48 -11.39
CA ASN A 516 -21.91 -3.27 -10.48
C ASN A 516 -22.75 -2.36 -9.57
N ILE A 517 -24.07 -2.51 -9.63
CA ILE A 517 -25.02 -1.70 -8.87
C ILE A 517 -24.87 -1.85 -7.36
N LYS A 518 -24.61 -3.07 -6.85
CA LYS A 518 -24.48 -3.31 -5.40
C LYS A 518 -23.25 -2.59 -4.83
N VAL A 519 -22.15 -2.65 -5.56
CA VAL A 519 -20.90 -1.95 -5.19
C VAL A 519 -21.12 -0.43 -5.28
N ALA A 520 -21.76 0.04 -6.35
CA ALA A 520 -22.10 1.45 -6.51
C ALA A 520 -22.99 1.98 -5.37
N HIS A 521 -23.98 1.21 -4.90
CA HIS A 521 -24.79 1.56 -3.72
C HIS A 521 -23.94 1.69 -2.46
N THR A 522 -23.01 0.76 -2.21
CA THR A 522 -22.11 0.85 -1.04
C THR A 522 -21.18 2.07 -1.10
N ILE A 523 -20.63 2.37 -2.28
CA ILE A 523 -19.78 3.55 -2.49
C ILE A 523 -20.59 4.84 -2.31
N ALA A 524 -21.82 4.89 -2.84
CA ALA A 524 -22.67 6.06 -2.72
C ALA A 524 -23.08 6.32 -1.27
N GLU A 525 -23.41 5.29 -0.49
CA GLU A 525 -23.72 5.43 0.94
C GLU A 525 -22.46 5.85 1.74
N LEU A 526 -21.27 5.38 1.35
CA LEU A 526 -20.01 5.83 1.93
C LEU A 526 -19.74 7.31 1.65
N LEU A 527 -19.94 7.77 0.40
CA LEU A 527 -19.75 9.17 -0.02
C LEU A 527 -20.77 10.14 0.60
N LYS A 528 -21.99 9.66 0.84
CA LYS A 528 -23.07 10.47 1.41
C LYS A 528 -22.73 11.00 2.79
N ARG A 529 -22.08 10.20 3.64
CA ARG A 529 -21.74 10.57 5.04
C ARG A 529 -20.80 11.79 5.14
N PRO A 530 -19.62 11.83 4.51
CA PRO A 530 -18.74 12.99 4.56
C PRO A 530 -19.34 14.21 3.86
N VAL A 531 -20.14 14.04 2.80
CA VAL A 531 -20.80 15.15 2.11
C VAL A 531 -21.86 15.84 2.98
N LEU A 532 -22.58 15.07 3.82
CA LEU A 532 -23.61 15.61 4.71
C LEU A 532 -23.05 16.21 6.02
N ALA A 533 -21.80 15.89 6.38
CA ALA A 533 -21.18 16.40 7.59
C ALA A 533 -20.95 17.92 7.51
N THR A 534 -21.24 18.64 8.60
CA THR A 534 -21.24 20.11 8.65
C THR A 534 -19.84 20.74 8.70
N GLY A 535 -18.80 19.96 8.98
CA GLY A 535 -17.43 20.44 9.16
C GLY A 535 -16.60 20.58 7.87
N TYR A 536 -17.05 20.02 6.74
CA TYR A 536 -16.25 19.98 5.51
C TYR A 536 -16.86 20.86 4.42
N GLN A 537 -16.07 21.80 3.91
CA GLN A 537 -16.40 22.55 2.70
C GLN A 537 -15.55 22.03 1.54
N PRO A 538 -16.13 21.24 0.63
CA PRO A 538 -15.39 20.70 -0.50
C PRO A 538 -14.92 21.81 -1.44
N ASN A 539 -13.66 21.70 -1.89
CA ASN A 539 -13.11 22.57 -2.93
C ASN A 539 -13.87 22.35 -4.26
N ILE A 540 -13.90 23.35 -5.14
CA ILE A 540 -14.60 23.35 -6.43
C ILE A 540 -14.25 22.10 -7.27
N GLN A 541 -12.99 21.67 -7.27
CA GLN A 541 -12.57 20.45 -7.99
C GLN A 541 -13.17 19.17 -7.40
N LEU A 542 -13.26 19.08 -6.08
CA LEU A 542 -13.88 17.95 -5.38
C LEU A 542 -15.39 17.94 -5.63
N CYS A 543 -16.05 19.09 -5.50
CA CYS A 543 -17.46 19.27 -5.84
C CYS A 543 -17.77 18.78 -7.25
N ARG A 544 -16.97 19.19 -8.24
CA ARG A 544 -17.13 18.78 -9.63
C ARG A 544 -17.03 17.27 -9.81
N SER A 545 -16.04 16.63 -9.17
CA SER A 545 -15.85 15.17 -9.23
C SER A 545 -17.01 14.40 -8.60
N ILE A 546 -17.47 14.86 -7.43
CA ILE A 546 -18.58 14.23 -6.69
C ILE A 546 -19.88 14.39 -7.47
N VAL A 547 -20.17 15.59 -8.02
CA VAL A 547 -21.36 15.83 -8.85
C VAL A 547 -21.35 14.92 -10.07
N LYS A 548 -20.23 14.85 -10.80
CA LYS A 548 -20.11 13.95 -11.97
C LYS A 548 -20.32 12.48 -11.61
N ALA A 549 -19.76 12.03 -10.49
CA ALA A 549 -19.94 10.67 -9.99
C ALA A 549 -21.38 10.38 -9.59
N THR A 550 -22.03 11.33 -8.92
CA THR A 550 -23.43 11.22 -8.49
C THR A 550 -24.38 11.18 -9.68
N ILE A 551 -24.13 11.99 -10.72
CA ILE A 551 -24.92 11.97 -11.97
C ILE A 551 -24.71 10.65 -12.74
N SER A 552 -23.48 10.15 -12.80
CA SER A 552 -23.19 8.85 -13.44
C SER A 552 -23.90 7.71 -12.70
N TYR A 553 -23.89 7.75 -11.36
CA TYR A 553 -24.58 6.80 -10.51
C TYR A 553 -26.11 6.91 -10.63
N PHE A 554 -26.67 8.11 -10.82
CA PHE A 554 -28.09 8.31 -11.12
C PHE A 554 -28.50 7.57 -12.39
N TYR A 555 -27.76 7.75 -13.50
CA TYR A 555 -28.06 7.03 -14.74
C TYR A 555 -27.87 5.51 -14.59
N MET A 556 -26.90 5.06 -13.79
CA MET A 556 -26.73 3.64 -13.49
C MET A 556 -27.91 3.06 -12.69
N CYS A 557 -28.51 3.83 -11.78
CA CYS A 557 -29.72 3.42 -11.06
C CYS A 557 -30.90 3.28 -12.02
N LEU A 558 -31.11 4.24 -12.92
CA LEU A 558 -32.21 4.20 -13.90
C LEU A 558 -32.14 3.02 -14.89
N ILE A 559 -30.94 2.50 -15.17
CA ILE A 559 -30.76 1.41 -16.14
C ILE A 559 -30.86 0.03 -15.46
N ASN A 560 -30.37 -0.11 -14.22
CA ASN A 560 -30.08 -1.42 -13.62
C ASN A 560 -30.77 -1.68 -12.27
N ALA A 561 -31.44 -0.69 -11.66
CA ALA A 561 -32.03 -0.84 -10.33
C ALA A 561 -33.57 -0.84 -10.41
N ASP A 562 -34.19 -1.80 -9.73
CA ASP A 562 -35.65 -1.92 -9.65
C ASP A 562 -36.15 -1.76 -8.21
N GLY A 563 -37.19 -0.94 -8.01
CA GLY A 563 -38.00 -0.90 -6.80
C GLY A 563 -37.32 -0.27 -5.57
N ILE A 564 -36.99 -1.07 -4.55
CA ILE A 564 -36.50 -0.56 -3.25
C ILE A 564 -35.07 -0.01 -3.34
N GLU A 565 -34.22 -0.67 -4.12
CA GLU A 565 -32.81 -0.27 -4.27
C GLU A 565 -32.68 1.03 -5.07
N GLU A 566 -33.53 1.20 -6.08
CA GLU A 566 -33.68 2.47 -6.83
C GLU A 566 -34.09 3.62 -5.90
N MET A 567 -35.12 3.43 -5.07
CA MET A 567 -35.55 4.43 -4.09
C MET A 567 -34.45 4.80 -3.09
N LYS A 568 -33.67 3.82 -2.61
CA LYS A 568 -32.54 4.10 -1.70
C LYS A 568 -31.45 4.88 -2.42
N GLY A 569 -31.09 4.48 -3.63
CA GLY A 569 -30.11 5.17 -4.47
C GLY A 569 -30.52 6.62 -4.73
N LEU A 570 -31.77 6.85 -5.11
CA LEU A 570 -32.32 8.18 -5.37
C LEU A 570 -32.34 9.06 -4.12
N ARG A 571 -32.71 8.53 -2.96
CA ARG A 571 -32.63 9.28 -1.69
C ARG A 571 -31.21 9.71 -1.37
N ALA A 572 -30.22 8.85 -1.62
CA ALA A 572 -28.81 9.20 -1.44
C ALA A 572 -28.37 10.30 -2.43
N ILE A 573 -28.74 10.17 -3.71
CA ILE A 573 -28.46 11.16 -4.77
C ILE A 573 -29.06 12.52 -4.40
N ASN A 574 -30.35 12.57 -4.06
CA ASN A 574 -31.06 13.79 -3.72
C ASN A 574 -30.46 14.46 -2.47
N ALA A 575 -30.09 13.69 -1.45
CA ALA A 575 -29.45 14.23 -0.26
C ALA A 575 -28.06 14.83 -0.56
N MET A 576 -27.22 14.14 -1.34
CA MET A 576 -25.89 14.62 -1.71
C MET A 576 -25.97 15.87 -2.60
N LEU A 577 -26.77 15.84 -3.66
CA LEU A 577 -26.91 16.97 -4.58
C LEU A 577 -27.52 18.19 -3.90
N LYS A 578 -28.56 18.01 -3.07
CA LYS A 578 -29.14 19.09 -2.29
C LYS A 578 -28.10 19.79 -1.42
N LYS A 579 -27.29 19.04 -0.67
CA LYS A 579 -26.26 19.60 0.20
C LYS A 579 -25.15 20.30 -0.59
N LEU A 580 -24.68 19.70 -1.68
CA LEU A 580 -23.64 20.29 -2.53
C LEU A 580 -24.12 21.57 -3.23
N CYS A 581 -25.34 21.58 -3.77
CA CYS A 581 -25.93 22.74 -4.43
C CYS A 581 -26.26 23.88 -3.46
N GLN A 582 -26.59 23.59 -2.19
CA GLN A 582 -26.76 24.59 -1.13
C GLN A 582 -25.42 25.23 -0.73
N SER A 583 -24.32 24.48 -0.77
CA SER A 583 -23.01 24.97 -0.33
C SER A 583 -22.38 26.01 -1.27
N SER A 584 -22.63 25.93 -2.58
CA SER A 584 -21.99 26.79 -3.58
C SER A 584 -22.85 26.96 -4.84
N GLY A 585 -23.14 28.21 -5.20
CA GLY A 585 -23.88 28.55 -6.42
C GLY A 585 -23.19 28.07 -7.70
N SER A 586 -21.85 28.07 -7.76
CA SER A 586 -21.09 27.57 -8.91
C SER A 586 -21.24 26.06 -9.09
N THR A 587 -21.26 25.31 -7.98
CA THR A 587 -21.49 23.86 -8.00
C THR A 587 -22.90 23.54 -8.48
N ARG A 588 -23.89 24.34 -8.05
CA ARG A 588 -25.26 24.24 -8.55
C ARG A 588 -25.36 24.47 -10.05
N SER A 589 -24.78 25.55 -10.57
CA SER A 589 -24.78 25.81 -12.03
C SER A 589 -24.11 24.68 -12.82
N TYR A 590 -23.01 24.10 -12.31
CA TYR A 590 -22.36 22.94 -12.94
C TYR A 590 -23.26 21.69 -12.93
N ALA A 591 -23.85 21.36 -11.78
CA ALA A 591 -24.72 20.20 -11.64
C ALA A 591 -25.94 20.29 -12.56
N LEU A 592 -26.60 21.45 -12.60
CA LEU A 592 -27.74 21.71 -13.47
C LEU A 592 -27.34 21.60 -14.95
N ARG A 593 -26.22 22.19 -15.36
CA ARG A 593 -25.73 22.09 -16.75
C ARG A 593 -25.43 20.65 -17.15
N GLU A 594 -24.70 19.92 -16.32
CA GLU A 594 -24.32 18.52 -16.62
C GLU A 594 -25.55 17.59 -16.68
N LEU A 595 -26.53 17.77 -15.77
CA LEU A 595 -27.78 17.02 -15.78
C LEU A 595 -28.62 17.31 -17.04
N LEU A 596 -28.82 18.59 -17.38
CA LEU A 596 -29.61 18.99 -18.55
C LEU A 596 -28.94 18.57 -19.86
N GLU A 597 -27.65 18.84 -20.02
CA GLU A 597 -26.90 18.45 -21.24
C GLU A 597 -26.90 16.93 -21.44
N SER A 598 -26.72 16.17 -20.35
CA SER A 598 -26.70 14.70 -20.41
C SER A 598 -28.06 14.08 -20.69
N SER A 599 -29.13 14.67 -20.16
CA SER A 599 -30.51 14.19 -20.35
C SER A 599 -31.12 14.62 -21.70
N LEU A 600 -30.63 15.71 -22.30
CA LEU A 600 -31.14 16.21 -23.59
C LEU A 600 -30.36 15.67 -24.78
N PHE A 601 -29.02 15.75 -24.79
CA PHE A 601 -28.23 15.54 -26.02
C PHE A 601 -27.29 14.34 -26.00
N ARG A 602 -27.00 13.76 -24.82
CA ARG A 602 -26.06 12.63 -24.71
C ARG A 602 -26.78 11.28 -24.79
N ALA A 603 -26.01 10.19 -24.72
CA ALA A 603 -26.53 8.82 -24.76
C ALA A 603 -27.69 8.52 -23.78
N PRO A 604 -27.73 9.06 -22.54
CA PRO A 604 -28.84 8.85 -21.61
C PRO A 604 -30.16 9.51 -22.03
N SER A 605 -30.18 10.39 -23.05
CA SER A 605 -31.41 11.05 -23.51
C SER A 605 -32.51 10.07 -23.94
N VAL A 606 -32.10 8.89 -24.41
CA VAL A 606 -33.02 7.82 -24.84
C VAL A 606 -33.89 7.36 -23.66
N LEU A 607 -33.37 7.36 -22.43
CA LEU A 607 -34.09 7.01 -21.19
C LEU A 607 -35.31 7.90 -20.93
N PHE A 608 -35.31 9.12 -21.48
CA PHE A 608 -36.36 10.11 -21.33
C PHE A 608 -37.25 10.24 -22.58
N GLY A 609 -37.13 9.30 -23.53
CA GLY A 609 -37.96 9.25 -24.73
C GLY A 609 -37.37 9.94 -25.94
N SER A 610 -36.08 10.32 -25.93
CA SER A 610 -35.45 10.90 -27.12
C SER A 610 -35.36 9.87 -28.23
N ILE A 611 -35.50 10.36 -29.47
CA ILE A 611 -35.18 9.58 -30.65
C ILE A 611 -33.65 9.64 -30.78
N PRO A 612 -32.92 8.51 -30.70
CA PRO A 612 -31.48 8.54 -30.81
C PRO A 612 -31.11 9.19 -32.14
N PRO A 613 -30.21 10.20 -32.17
CA PRO A 613 -29.78 10.77 -33.42
C PRO A 613 -29.22 9.61 -34.25
N LEU A 614 -29.77 9.38 -35.44
CA LEU A 614 -29.01 8.68 -36.48
C LEU A 614 -27.84 9.60 -36.83
N ALA A 615 -26.81 9.61 -35.99
CA ALA A 615 -25.49 9.91 -36.44
C ALA A 615 -25.16 8.77 -37.42
N GLN A 616 -25.59 8.93 -38.67
CA GLN A 616 -24.79 8.41 -39.76
C GLN A 616 -23.47 9.16 -39.61
N PRO A 617 -22.36 8.49 -39.24
CA PRO A 617 -21.09 9.17 -39.28
C PRO A 617 -20.93 9.71 -40.70
N LEU A 618 -20.57 11.00 -40.84
CA LEU A 618 -20.30 11.64 -42.14
C LEU A 618 -19.24 10.86 -42.95
N ILE A 619 -18.52 9.97 -42.28
CA ILE A 619 -17.64 8.95 -42.82
C ILE A 619 -18.27 7.61 -42.44
N GLU A 620 -18.86 6.90 -43.40
CA GLU A 620 -19.29 5.51 -43.19
C GLU A 620 -18.09 4.71 -42.64
N ASP A 621 -18.29 3.94 -41.57
CA ASP A 621 -17.28 2.97 -41.11
C ASP A 621 -16.83 2.14 -42.33
N PRO A 622 -15.55 1.77 -42.47
CA PRO A 622 -15.05 1.06 -43.63
C PRO A 622 -15.79 -0.27 -43.76
N ILE A 623 -16.81 -0.29 -44.62
CA ILE A 623 -17.58 -1.48 -44.92
C ILE A 623 -16.59 -2.45 -45.55
N SER A 624 -16.48 -3.66 -44.98
CA SER A 624 -15.66 -4.70 -45.58
C SER A 624 -16.16 -4.96 -47.00
N LEU A 625 -15.34 -4.60 -47.99
CA LEU A 625 -15.62 -4.81 -49.42
C LEU A 625 -15.96 -6.27 -49.72
N MET A 626 -15.41 -7.21 -48.95
CA MET A 626 -15.73 -8.64 -49.04
C MET A 626 -17.18 -8.92 -48.64
N MET A 627 -17.67 -8.31 -47.56
CA MET A 627 -19.05 -8.50 -47.07
C MET A 627 -20.08 -7.89 -48.02
N GLU A 628 -19.72 -6.81 -48.71
CA GLU A 628 -20.55 -6.19 -49.75
C GLU A 628 -20.51 -6.99 -51.06
N ASN A 629 -19.34 -7.47 -51.49
CA ASN A 629 -19.20 -8.38 -52.64
C ASN A 629 -19.96 -9.70 -52.44
N MET A 630 -20.01 -10.24 -51.22
CA MET A 630 -20.81 -11.43 -50.91
C MET A 630 -22.31 -11.21 -51.09
N LYS A 631 -22.84 -10.00 -50.83
CA LYS A 631 -24.26 -9.67 -51.10
C LYS A 631 -24.59 -9.64 -52.59
N GLN A 632 -23.61 -9.35 -53.45
CA GLN A 632 -23.77 -9.33 -54.91
C GLN A 632 -23.60 -10.73 -55.55
N GLY A 633 -23.10 -11.72 -54.80
CA GLY A 633 -22.63 -13.01 -55.31
C GLY A 633 -23.66 -14.00 -55.84
N HIS A 634 -24.97 -13.75 -55.67
CA HIS A 634 -26.02 -14.69 -56.14
C HIS A 634 -26.99 -14.11 -57.17
N THR A 635 -27.08 -12.79 -57.32
CA THR A 635 -28.10 -12.14 -58.19
C THR A 635 -27.56 -11.74 -59.56
N THR A 636 -26.23 -11.62 -59.71
CA THR A 636 -25.56 -11.30 -60.98
C THR A 636 -25.56 -12.45 -61.99
N LEU A 637 -25.92 -13.67 -61.56
CA LEU A 637 -26.04 -14.87 -62.40
C LEU A 637 -27.39 -15.00 -63.13
N MET A 638 -28.38 -14.14 -62.83
CA MET A 638 -29.73 -14.19 -63.42
C MET A 638 -29.89 -13.36 -64.70
N GLY A 639 -28.78 -12.95 -65.34
CA GLY A 639 -28.79 -12.34 -66.67
C GLY A 639 -28.03 -13.20 -67.67
N GLN A 640 -28.73 -14.00 -68.47
CA GLN A 640 -28.15 -14.84 -69.52
C GLN A 640 -27.55 -14.06 -70.72
N ARG A 641 -26.79 -12.97 -70.54
CA ARG A 641 -26.07 -12.28 -71.65
C ARG A 641 -24.76 -11.61 -71.21
N HIS A 642 -23.79 -11.61 -72.14
CA HIS A 642 -22.39 -11.18 -71.99
C HIS A 642 -22.16 -9.66 -71.84
N SER A 643 -23.10 -8.90 -71.29
CA SER A 643 -22.97 -7.44 -71.23
C SER A 643 -23.58 -6.89 -69.94
N SER A 644 -22.72 -6.30 -69.10
CA SER A 644 -22.96 -5.31 -68.03
C SER A 644 -24.23 -5.42 -67.16
N VAL A 645 -24.07 -5.22 -65.85
CA VAL A 645 -25.16 -5.10 -64.87
C VAL A 645 -26.25 -4.12 -65.37
N PHE A 646 -27.53 -4.48 -65.20
CA PHE A 646 -28.69 -3.72 -65.73
C PHE A 646 -28.81 -2.28 -65.18
N HIS A 647 -28.21 -1.97 -64.02
CA HIS A 647 -28.21 -0.64 -63.42
C HIS A 647 -26.82 0.02 -63.48
N ALA A 648 -26.77 1.35 -63.59
CA ALA A 648 -25.54 2.14 -63.56
C ALA A 648 -24.99 2.40 -62.14
N GLY A 649 -25.58 1.78 -61.10
CA GLY A 649 -25.19 1.92 -59.69
C GLY A 649 -26.42 2.07 -58.77
N ILE A 650 -26.18 2.22 -57.47
CA ILE A 650 -27.21 2.58 -56.47
C ILE A 650 -26.99 4.03 -56.08
N ILE A 651 -28.05 4.85 -56.05
CA ILE A 651 -28.00 6.20 -55.50
C ILE A 651 -28.07 6.09 -53.97
N GLY A 652 -26.96 6.37 -53.28
CA GLY A 652 -26.86 6.25 -51.81
C GLY A 652 -26.85 4.78 -51.34
N SER A 653 -27.49 4.51 -50.20
CA SER A 653 -27.49 3.18 -49.54
C SER A 653 -28.78 2.36 -49.72
N GLY A 654 -29.64 2.70 -50.68
CA GLY A 654 -30.87 1.97 -50.99
C GLY A 654 -32.09 2.36 -50.14
N LYS A 655 -33.02 1.40 -49.90
CA LYS A 655 -34.27 1.65 -49.16
C LYS A 655 -33.95 2.18 -47.75
N ARG A 656 -34.36 3.42 -47.45
CA ARG A 656 -34.17 4.04 -46.14
C ARG A 656 -34.75 3.13 -45.05
N LYS A 657 -33.98 2.88 -44.00
CA LYS A 657 -34.47 2.19 -42.79
C LYS A 657 -35.66 2.98 -42.23
N ALA A 658 -36.60 2.26 -41.59
CA ALA A 658 -37.76 2.87 -40.96
C ALA A 658 -37.34 3.98 -39.98
N VAL A 659 -38.18 5.01 -39.83
CA VAL A 659 -37.92 6.13 -38.92
C VAL A 659 -37.65 5.56 -37.52
N PRO A 660 -36.52 5.93 -36.88
CA PRO A 660 -36.20 5.46 -35.53
C PRO A 660 -37.31 5.84 -34.56
N SER A 661 -37.81 4.86 -33.81
CA SER A 661 -38.68 5.09 -32.66
C SER A 661 -37.86 4.91 -31.38
N CYS A 662 -38.33 5.50 -30.28
CA CYS A 662 -37.69 5.31 -29.00
C CYS A 662 -37.74 3.82 -28.60
N PRO A 663 -36.62 3.19 -28.20
CA PRO A 663 -36.57 1.77 -27.85
C PRO A 663 -37.20 1.44 -26.49
N ILE A 664 -37.58 2.43 -25.69
CA ILE A 664 -38.06 2.26 -24.29
C ILE A 664 -39.58 2.44 -24.24
N PRO A 665 -40.30 1.63 -23.43
CA PRO A 665 -41.75 1.75 -23.28
C PRO A 665 -42.17 3.08 -22.64
N TYR A 666 -43.38 3.52 -22.98
CA TYR A 666 -43.91 4.84 -22.61
C TYR A 666 -44.04 5.05 -21.08
N ASN A 667 -44.39 4.01 -20.33
CA ASN A 667 -44.57 4.10 -18.87
C ASN A 667 -43.24 4.34 -18.15
N ASP A 668 -42.18 3.64 -18.55
CA ASP A 668 -40.84 3.80 -17.96
C ASP A 668 -40.27 5.18 -18.29
N VAL A 669 -40.56 5.71 -19.49
CA VAL A 669 -40.18 7.09 -19.87
C VAL A 669 -40.86 8.12 -18.97
N ILE A 670 -42.14 7.95 -18.60
CA ILE A 670 -42.82 8.85 -17.67
C ILE A 670 -42.18 8.75 -16.28
N HIS A 671 -41.96 7.54 -15.79
CA HIS A 671 -41.32 7.31 -14.50
C HIS A 671 -39.94 7.97 -14.41
N ASN A 672 -39.08 7.72 -15.40
CA ASN A 672 -37.74 8.31 -15.48
C ASN A 672 -37.77 9.85 -15.50
N LYS A 673 -38.76 10.44 -16.18
CA LYS A 673 -38.96 11.91 -16.19
C LYS A 673 -39.31 12.43 -14.80
N GLU A 674 -40.23 11.79 -14.08
CA GLU A 674 -40.58 12.16 -12.71
C GLU A 674 -39.37 12.06 -11.77
N LEU A 675 -38.56 11.00 -11.90
CA LEU A 675 -37.34 10.84 -11.14
C LEU A 675 -36.32 11.95 -11.44
N LEU A 676 -36.11 12.29 -12.71
CA LEU A 676 -35.23 13.40 -13.10
C LEU A 676 -35.72 14.74 -12.56
N LEU A 677 -37.04 15.01 -12.62
CA LEU A 677 -37.62 16.22 -12.06
C LEU A 677 -37.42 16.29 -10.54
N SER A 678 -37.54 15.17 -9.83
CA SER A 678 -37.25 15.12 -8.38
C SER A 678 -35.79 15.45 -8.04
N VAL A 679 -34.85 15.03 -8.90
CA VAL A 679 -33.42 15.34 -8.75
C VAL A 679 -33.15 16.82 -9.04
N LEU A 680 -33.78 17.37 -10.09
CA LEU A 680 -33.69 18.80 -10.41
C LEU A 680 -34.28 19.66 -9.29
N GLU A 681 -35.40 19.26 -8.72
CA GLU A 681 -36.00 19.91 -7.55
C GLU A 681 -35.04 19.89 -6.36
N ALA A 682 -34.42 18.73 -6.05
CA ALA A 682 -33.43 18.62 -4.98
C ALA A 682 -32.25 19.57 -5.17
N CYS A 683 -31.73 19.73 -6.40
CA CYS A 683 -30.69 20.69 -6.75
C CYS A 683 -31.12 22.16 -6.61
N CYS A 684 -32.41 22.45 -6.79
CA CYS A 684 -32.96 23.80 -6.70
C CYS A 684 -33.35 24.21 -5.28
N THR A 685 -33.68 23.25 -4.40
CA THR A 685 -34.15 23.56 -3.04
C THR A 685 -33.10 24.31 -2.20
N SER A 686 -33.35 25.58 -1.94
CA SER A 686 -32.56 26.45 -1.06
C SER A 686 -33.31 26.74 0.26
N GLU A 687 -32.60 27.21 1.28
CA GLU A 687 -33.21 27.64 2.57
C GLU A 687 -34.17 28.83 2.38
N THR A 688 -33.98 29.61 1.31
CA THR A 688 -34.85 30.74 0.95
C THR A 688 -35.68 30.43 -0.30
N SER A 689 -36.94 30.89 -0.30
CA SER A 689 -37.84 30.81 -1.47
C SER A 689 -37.24 31.51 -2.70
N GLN A 690 -36.53 32.63 -2.49
CA GLN A 690 -35.82 33.36 -3.54
C GLN A 690 -34.65 32.57 -4.14
N GLY A 691 -33.82 31.91 -3.31
CA GLY A 691 -32.71 31.10 -3.81
C GLY A 691 -33.18 29.89 -4.63
N THR A 692 -34.36 29.36 -4.32
CA THR A 692 -35.01 28.31 -5.11
C THR A 692 -35.46 28.86 -6.46
N LEU A 693 -36.08 30.05 -6.48
CA LEU A 693 -36.48 30.72 -7.71
C LEU A 693 -35.29 31.04 -8.62
N ASP A 694 -34.20 31.60 -8.09
CA ASP A 694 -32.98 31.91 -8.87
C ASP A 694 -32.35 30.66 -9.51
N SER A 695 -32.46 29.52 -8.81
CA SER A 695 -31.99 28.22 -9.33
C SER A 695 -32.85 27.77 -10.52
N VAL A 696 -34.17 27.91 -10.44
CA VAL A 696 -35.07 27.57 -11.55
C VAL A 696 -34.95 28.55 -12.72
N ILE A 697 -34.72 29.84 -12.46
CA ILE A 697 -34.36 30.82 -13.49
C ILE A 697 -33.06 30.41 -14.19
N SER A 698 -32.07 29.91 -13.45
CA SER A 698 -30.84 29.39 -14.04
C SER A 698 -31.11 28.18 -14.95
N ILE A 699 -32.04 27.28 -14.59
CA ILE A 699 -32.49 26.18 -15.47
C ILE A 699 -33.12 26.75 -16.74
N ALA A 700 -34.00 27.74 -16.63
CA ALA A 700 -34.67 28.36 -17.77
C ALA A 700 -33.67 28.98 -18.76
N LEU A 701 -32.67 29.70 -18.25
CA LEU A 701 -31.60 30.29 -19.07
C LEU A 701 -30.71 29.22 -19.72
N LEU A 702 -30.33 28.18 -18.96
CA LEU A 702 -29.55 27.05 -19.50
C LEU A 702 -30.32 26.28 -20.58
N LEU A 703 -31.63 26.10 -20.42
CA LEU A 703 -32.47 25.45 -21.41
C LEU A 703 -32.50 26.24 -22.72
N VAL A 704 -32.58 27.57 -22.65
CA VAL A 704 -32.51 28.45 -23.82
C VAL A 704 -31.12 28.42 -24.47
N GLU A 705 -30.04 28.45 -23.68
CA GLU A 705 -28.65 28.33 -24.18
C GLU A 705 -28.45 27.01 -24.94
N LEU A 706 -28.99 25.91 -24.39
CA LEU A 706 -28.83 24.57 -24.94
C LEU A 706 -29.67 24.31 -26.21
N ILE A 707 -30.89 24.85 -26.28
CA ILE A 707 -31.80 24.63 -27.41
C ILE A 707 -31.58 25.67 -28.52
N SER A 708 -31.30 26.92 -28.18
CA SER A 708 -31.08 28.03 -29.11
C SER A 708 -29.81 28.79 -28.74
N PRO A 709 -28.62 28.30 -29.15
CA PRO A 709 -27.34 28.95 -28.85
C PRO A 709 -27.18 30.30 -29.56
N ASP A 710 -27.96 30.55 -30.61
CA ASP A 710 -27.97 31.81 -31.35
C ASP A 710 -28.49 32.95 -30.46
N VAL A 711 -27.64 33.93 -30.17
CA VAL A 711 -27.98 35.10 -29.31
C VAL A 711 -28.85 36.12 -30.06
N MET A 712 -28.90 36.05 -31.38
CA MET A 712 -29.67 36.98 -32.21
C MET A 712 -31.17 36.85 -31.93
N TYR A 713 -31.78 37.96 -31.55
CA TYR A 713 -33.22 38.07 -31.25
C TYR A 713 -33.69 37.22 -30.05
N ASN A 714 -32.82 36.93 -29.08
CA ASN A 714 -33.20 36.27 -27.81
C ASN A 714 -33.84 37.20 -26.77
N GLY A 715 -34.23 38.41 -27.18
CA GLY A 715 -34.94 39.34 -26.32
C GLY A 715 -36.28 38.79 -25.84
N LEU A 716 -36.72 39.29 -24.68
CA LEU A 716 -38.06 39.06 -24.14
C LEU A 716 -39.21 39.57 -25.05
N PRO A 717 -39.13 40.75 -25.71
CA PRO A 717 -40.25 41.26 -26.50
C PRO A 717 -40.50 40.42 -27.74
N TRP A 718 -41.77 40.14 -27.99
CA TRP A 718 -42.19 39.44 -29.20
C TRP A 718 -42.17 40.43 -30.37
N PRO A 719 -41.64 40.04 -31.53
CA PRO A 719 -41.58 40.91 -32.70
C PRO A 719 -42.93 40.90 -33.44
N GLU A 720 -43.06 41.77 -34.42
CA GLU A 720 -44.18 41.73 -35.36
C GLU A 720 -44.23 40.39 -36.10
N GLU A 721 -45.43 39.97 -36.52
CA GLU A 721 -45.63 38.68 -37.19
C GLU A 721 -44.75 38.53 -38.45
N ASP A 722 -44.59 39.60 -39.24
CA ASP A 722 -43.76 39.60 -40.44
C ASP A 722 -42.29 39.27 -40.17
N PHE A 723 -41.80 39.55 -38.96
CA PHE A 723 -40.44 39.24 -38.56
C PHE A 723 -40.18 37.72 -38.44
N CYS A 724 -41.23 36.91 -38.21
CA CYS A 724 -41.11 35.44 -38.17
C CYS A 724 -40.54 34.87 -39.47
N LYS A 725 -40.72 35.57 -40.60
CA LYS A 725 -40.17 35.17 -41.92
C LYS A 725 -38.63 35.16 -41.94
N VAL A 726 -37.99 35.92 -41.05
CA VAL A 726 -36.52 36.00 -40.95
C VAL A 726 -35.96 34.92 -40.01
N THR A 727 -36.73 34.46 -39.02
CA THR A 727 -36.29 33.47 -38.01
C THR A 727 -36.79 32.05 -38.27
N VAL A 728 -37.41 31.78 -39.42
CA VAL A 728 -38.06 30.49 -39.75
C VAL A 728 -37.15 29.29 -39.49
N GLU A 729 -35.89 29.31 -39.94
CA GLU A 729 -34.99 28.17 -39.78
C GLU A 729 -34.72 27.84 -38.32
N ARG A 730 -34.45 28.86 -37.51
CA ARG A 730 -34.25 28.70 -36.06
C ARG A 730 -35.52 28.19 -35.39
N ASP A 731 -36.67 28.75 -35.76
CA ASP A 731 -37.94 28.37 -35.14
C ASP A 731 -38.33 26.92 -35.50
N LEU A 732 -38.06 26.49 -36.75
CA LEU A 732 -38.18 25.10 -37.19
C LEU A 732 -37.18 24.17 -36.48
N TYR A 733 -35.94 24.60 -36.27
CA TYR A 733 -34.95 23.84 -35.52
C TYR A 733 -35.39 23.62 -34.07
N ILE A 734 -35.82 24.68 -33.37
CA ILE A 734 -36.36 24.58 -32.00
C ILE A 734 -37.55 23.62 -31.98
N ARG A 735 -38.46 23.74 -32.95
CA ARG A 735 -39.61 22.84 -33.04
C ARG A 735 -39.19 21.38 -33.22
N ARG A 736 -38.22 21.12 -34.09
CA ARG A 736 -37.66 19.79 -34.31
C ARG A 736 -37.06 19.20 -33.03
N VAL A 737 -36.31 20.00 -32.26
CA VAL A 737 -35.74 19.58 -30.97
C VAL A 737 -36.83 19.19 -29.97
N LEU A 738 -37.93 19.94 -29.91
CA LEU A 738 -39.06 19.64 -29.01
C LEU A 738 -39.84 18.38 -29.43
N ASP A 739 -39.88 18.07 -30.73
CA ASP A 739 -40.53 16.88 -31.26
C ASP A 739 -39.63 15.62 -31.10
N GLU A 740 -38.30 15.76 -31.28
CA GLU A 740 -37.32 14.68 -31.10
C GLU A 740 -37.00 14.39 -29.62
N ILE A 741 -37.14 15.38 -28.73
CA ILE A 741 -36.81 15.28 -27.30
C ILE A 741 -38.04 15.65 -26.44
N PRO A 742 -38.92 14.69 -26.11
CA PRO A 742 -40.14 14.94 -25.33
C PRO A 742 -39.91 15.43 -23.90
N LEU A 743 -38.69 15.29 -23.35
CA LEU A 743 -38.31 15.79 -22.03
C LEU A 743 -38.40 17.33 -21.94
N THR A 744 -38.14 18.04 -23.05
CA THR A 744 -38.20 19.50 -23.11
C THR A 744 -39.55 20.05 -22.69
N TRP A 745 -40.65 19.40 -23.07
CA TRP A 745 -42.01 19.75 -22.65
C TRP A 745 -42.21 19.62 -21.14
N SER A 746 -41.68 18.56 -20.53
CA SER A 746 -41.75 18.35 -19.08
C SER A 746 -40.90 19.37 -18.33
N LEU A 747 -39.74 19.76 -18.87
CA LEU A 747 -38.90 20.82 -18.30
C LEU A 747 -39.58 22.20 -18.39
N LEU A 748 -40.24 22.52 -19.52
CA LEU A 748 -41.01 23.77 -19.65
C LEU A 748 -42.19 23.81 -18.68
N ALA A 749 -42.88 22.69 -18.46
CA ALA A 749 -43.94 22.58 -17.46
C ALA A 749 -43.40 22.76 -16.03
N PHE A 750 -42.25 22.17 -15.71
CA PHE A 750 -41.56 22.36 -14.43
C PHE A 750 -41.18 23.83 -14.21
N ILE A 751 -40.58 24.49 -15.20
CA ILE A 751 -40.24 25.92 -15.14
C ILE A 751 -41.51 26.79 -15.00
N ALA A 752 -42.61 26.42 -15.67
CA ALA A 752 -43.88 27.14 -15.59
C ALA A 752 -44.52 27.09 -14.19
N HIS A 753 -44.25 26.05 -13.40
CA HIS A 753 -44.70 25.96 -12.02
C HIS A 753 -44.03 27.00 -11.12
N HIS A 754 -42.79 27.39 -11.43
CA HIS A 754 -42.01 28.37 -10.67
C HIS A 754 -42.00 29.74 -11.35
N ARG A 755 -42.97 30.58 -11.00
CA ARG A 755 -43.15 31.91 -11.58
C ARG A 755 -42.08 32.90 -11.05
N PRO A 756 -41.50 33.80 -11.86
CA PRO A 756 -41.74 34.05 -13.30
C PRO A 756 -40.72 33.38 -14.24
N ALA A 757 -40.15 32.22 -13.88
CA ALA A 757 -39.01 31.64 -14.61
C ALA A 757 -39.30 31.36 -16.10
N LEU A 758 -40.56 31.08 -16.45
CA LEU A 758 -40.99 30.83 -17.83
C LEU A 758 -40.78 32.04 -18.76
N CYS A 759 -40.76 33.27 -18.23
CA CYS A 759 -40.51 34.48 -19.01
C CYS A 759 -39.15 34.43 -19.73
N TYR A 760 -38.13 33.84 -19.09
CA TYR A 760 -36.80 33.69 -19.68
C TYR A 760 -36.76 32.70 -20.85
N CYS A 761 -37.74 31.79 -20.94
CA CYS A 761 -37.91 30.85 -22.06
C CYS A 761 -38.76 31.43 -23.21
N SER A 762 -39.04 32.73 -23.24
CA SER A 762 -39.87 33.41 -24.26
C SER A 762 -39.46 33.06 -25.70
N VAL A 763 -38.16 32.90 -25.96
CA VAL A 763 -37.63 32.52 -27.28
C VAL A 763 -38.18 31.18 -27.78
N ILE A 764 -38.22 30.18 -26.90
CA ILE A 764 -38.72 28.84 -27.20
C ILE A 764 -40.23 28.91 -27.43
N LEU A 765 -40.97 29.62 -26.57
CA LEU A 765 -42.42 29.77 -26.69
C LEU A 765 -42.81 30.44 -28.02
N ARG A 766 -42.11 31.53 -28.36
CA ARG A 766 -42.31 32.26 -29.61
C ARG A 766 -42.01 31.40 -30.83
N ALA A 767 -40.89 30.68 -30.84
CA ALA A 767 -40.52 29.79 -31.94
C ALA A 767 -41.57 28.69 -32.18
N VAL A 768 -42.09 28.09 -31.11
CA VAL A 768 -43.15 27.08 -31.19
C VAL A 768 -44.44 27.69 -31.74
N ILE A 769 -44.85 28.87 -31.28
CA ILE A 769 -46.08 29.51 -31.78
C ILE A 769 -45.93 29.98 -33.22
N ALA A 770 -44.75 30.49 -33.63
CA ALA A 770 -44.47 30.87 -35.02
C ALA A 770 -44.57 29.66 -35.97
N THR A 771 -43.99 28.51 -35.59
CA THR A 771 -44.10 27.28 -36.39
C THR A 771 -45.53 26.74 -36.42
N LEU A 772 -46.28 26.83 -35.32
CA LEU A 772 -47.70 26.47 -35.29
C LEU A 772 -48.54 27.38 -36.20
N LEU A 773 -48.33 28.69 -36.19
CA LEU A 773 -48.98 29.63 -37.11
C LEU A 773 -48.71 29.27 -38.58
N GLY A 774 -47.47 28.92 -38.92
CA GLY A 774 -47.11 28.44 -40.26
C GLY A 774 -47.80 27.13 -40.66
N GLN A 775 -47.84 26.15 -39.74
CA GLN A 775 -48.47 24.85 -40.00
C GLN A 775 -50.00 24.94 -40.10
N TRP A 776 -50.63 25.73 -39.23
CA TRP A 776 -52.08 25.95 -39.25
C TRP A 776 -52.52 26.80 -40.44
N SER A 777 -51.73 27.80 -40.87
CA SER A 777 -52.02 28.58 -42.08
C SER A 777 -51.92 27.73 -43.35
N SER A 778 -50.93 26.83 -43.43
CA SER A 778 -50.84 25.84 -44.51
C SER A 778 -52.06 24.88 -44.49
N ALA A 779 -52.46 24.39 -43.32
CA ALA A 779 -53.65 23.55 -43.18
C ALA A 779 -54.96 24.27 -43.55
N SER A 780 -55.05 25.58 -43.26
CA SER A 780 -56.16 26.45 -43.65
C SER A 780 -56.25 26.62 -45.16
N GLN A 781 -55.12 26.86 -45.84
CA GLN A 781 -55.07 26.98 -47.30
C GLN A 781 -55.44 25.68 -48.02
N GLN A 782 -55.21 24.53 -47.37
CA GLN A 782 -55.60 23.20 -47.87
C GLN A 782 -57.05 22.81 -47.55
N GLY A 783 -57.84 23.70 -46.93
CA GLY A 783 -59.26 23.47 -46.65
C GLY A 783 -59.55 22.31 -45.70
N ARG A 784 -58.61 21.95 -44.80
CA ARG A 784 -58.76 20.80 -43.90
C ARG A 784 -59.79 21.09 -42.79
N GLY A 785 -60.56 20.08 -42.39
CA GLY A 785 -61.57 20.18 -41.33
C GLY A 785 -60.98 20.20 -39.90
N PRO A 786 -61.83 20.42 -38.87
CA PRO A 786 -61.41 20.36 -37.47
C PRO A 786 -60.89 18.95 -37.11
N GLY A 787 -59.85 18.86 -36.28
CA GLY A 787 -59.35 17.55 -35.81
C GLY A 787 -58.42 16.79 -36.77
N TYR A 788 -58.05 17.34 -37.93
CA TYR A 788 -57.31 16.61 -38.97
C TYR A 788 -55.96 16.03 -38.51
N ASN A 789 -55.17 16.78 -37.72
CA ASN A 789 -53.86 16.33 -37.22
C ASN A 789 -53.83 16.33 -35.69
N LYS A 790 -53.88 15.13 -35.10
CA LYS A 790 -53.89 14.93 -33.64
C LYS A 790 -52.61 15.42 -32.96
N ASP A 791 -51.46 15.28 -33.62
CA ASP A 791 -50.17 15.71 -33.06
C ASP A 791 -50.07 17.23 -33.04
N LEU A 792 -50.52 17.89 -34.11
CA LEU A 792 -50.56 19.36 -34.19
C LEU A 792 -51.47 19.96 -33.10
N ILE A 793 -52.63 19.34 -32.88
CA ILE A 793 -53.54 19.73 -31.81
C ILE A 793 -52.89 19.50 -30.45
N SER A 794 -52.32 18.31 -30.20
CA SER A 794 -51.64 17.99 -28.94
C SER A 794 -50.51 18.98 -28.62
N THR A 795 -49.71 19.37 -29.61
CA THR A 795 -48.63 20.34 -29.38
C THR A 795 -49.20 21.73 -29.11
N THR A 796 -50.24 22.14 -29.83
CA THR A 796 -50.90 23.44 -29.61
C THR A 796 -51.57 23.51 -28.23
N THR A 797 -52.23 22.45 -27.76
CA THR A 797 -52.83 22.44 -26.43
C THR A 797 -51.77 22.42 -25.33
N LYS A 798 -50.69 21.63 -25.47
CA LYS A 798 -49.57 21.59 -24.52
C LYS A 798 -48.91 22.95 -24.32
N ILE A 799 -48.57 23.66 -25.40
CA ILE A 799 -47.90 24.96 -25.29
C ILE A 799 -48.80 26.00 -24.59
N LEU A 800 -50.09 26.02 -24.92
CA LEU A 800 -51.05 26.94 -24.30
C LEU A 800 -51.28 26.62 -22.82
N GLN A 801 -51.34 25.33 -22.46
CA GLN A 801 -51.38 24.90 -21.06
C GLN A 801 -50.14 25.35 -20.29
N ILE A 802 -48.94 25.21 -20.86
CA ILE A 802 -47.69 25.67 -20.24
C ILE A 802 -47.70 27.20 -20.04
N MET A 803 -48.12 27.96 -21.06
CA MET A 803 -48.22 29.42 -20.97
C MET A 803 -49.28 29.87 -19.95
N ALA A 804 -50.39 29.13 -19.82
CA ALA A 804 -51.40 29.35 -18.81
C ALA A 804 -50.89 29.03 -17.39
N LEU A 805 -50.18 27.91 -17.20
CA LEU A 805 -49.57 27.51 -15.93
C LEU A 805 -48.58 28.58 -15.42
N GLY A 806 -47.77 29.13 -16.34
CA GLY A 806 -46.84 30.22 -16.08
C GLY A 806 -47.47 31.61 -15.93
N GLN A 807 -48.81 31.73 -15.95
CA GLN A 807 -49.55 33.01 -15.86
C GLN A 807 -49.18 34.05 -16.93
N LEU A 808 -48.68 33.61 -18.09
CA LEU A 808 -48.46 34.48 -19.24
C LEU A 808 -49.79 34.82 -19.92
N LEU A 809 -50.69 33.83 -19.99
CA LEU A 809 -52.04 33.97 -20.53
C LEU A 809 -53.06 34.12 -19.38
N PRO A 810 -53.70 35.30 -19.21
CA PRO A 810 -54.76 35.47 -18.22
C PRO A 810 -56.08 34.80 -18.69
N PRO A 811 -57.01 34.49 -17.77
CA PRO A 811 -58.40 34.15 -18.15
C PRO A 811 -59.01 35.30 -18.98
N PRO A 812 -59.72 35.05 -20.10
CA PRO A 812 -60.25 33.77 -20.61
C PRO A 812 -59.30 32.96 -21.52
N PHE A 813 -58.07 33.43 -21.79
CA PHE A 813 -57.15 32.74 -22.70
C PHE A 813 -56.61 31.40 -22.17
N THR A 814 -56.74 31.15 -20.88
CA THR A 814 -56.45 29.85 -20.25
C THR A 814 -57.28 28.71 -20.85
N ALA A 815 -58.51 29.00 -21.28
CA ALA A 815 -59.41 28.02 -21.88
C ALA A 815 -59.16 27.79 -23.38
N LEU A 816 -58.22 28.51 -24.02
CA LEU A 816 -57.90 28.31 -25.44
C LEU A 816 -57.49 26.87 -25.73
N SER A 817 -56.83 26.20 -24.78
CA SER A 817 -56.44 24.79 -24.95
C SER A 817 -57.62 23.83 -25.09
N ASP A 818 -58.77 24.15 -24.50
CA ASP A 818 -59.99 23.34 -24.57
C ASP A 818 -60.83 23.69 -25.80
N VAL A 819 -60.66 24.91 -26.32
CA VAL A 819 -61.42 25.46 -27.44
C VAL A 819 -60.86 25.00 -28.80
N ILE A 820 -59.52 24.93 -28.95
CA ILE A 820 -58.83 24.59 -30.21
C ILE A 820 -59.21 23.24 -30.84
N PRO A 821 -59.40 22.13 -30.09
CA PRO A 821 -59.74 20.84 -30.69
C PRO A 821 -61.06 20.83 -31.48
N HIS A 822 -61.96 21.78 -31.20
CA HIS A 822 -63.32 21.82 -31.73
C HIS A 822 -63.52 22.82 -32.89
N ILE A 823 -62.44 23.48 -33.33
CA ILE A 823 -62.49 24.61 -34.26
C ILE A 823 -61.74 24.29 -35.57
N PRO A 824 -62.19 24.81 -36.73
CA PRO A 824 -61.48 24.66 -38.00
C PRO A 824 -60.14 25.43 -38.05
N PRO A 825 -59.16 24.95 -38.85
CA PRO A 825 -57.79 25.52 -38.92
C PRO A 825 -57.70 27.03 -39.14
N HIS A 826 -58.57 27.62 -39.97
CA HIS A 826 -58.55 29.05 -40.29
C HIS A 826 -58.84 29.91 -39.04
N GLN A 827 -59.80 29.49 -38.21
CA GLN A 827 -60.12 30.16 -36.95
C GLN A 827 -59.04 29.92 -35.89
N VAL A 828 -58.37 28.76 -35.89
CA VAL A 828 -57.21 28.51 -35.00
C VAL A 828 -56.06 29.48 -35.30
N VAL A 829 -55.79 29.78 -36.58
CA VAL A 829 -54.79 30.80 -36.96
C VAL A 829 -55.18 32.18 -36.41
N LEU A 830 -56.45 32.58 -36.54
CA LEU A 830 -56.94 33.86 -36.00
C LEU A 830 -56.76 33.95 -34.49
N LEU A 831 -57.09 32.89 -33.75
CA LEU A 831 -56.92 32.84 -32.30
C LEU A 831 -55.45 32.91 -31.89
N LEU A 832 -54.57 32.14 -32.54
CA LEU A 832 -53.14 32.16 -32.22
C LEU A 832 -52.48 33.50 -32.58
N ARG A 833 -52.90 34.15 -33.68
CA ARG A 833 -52.35 35.45 -34.08
C ARG A 833 -52.86 36.57 -33.18
N ASP A 834 -54.17 36.68 -33.00
CA ASP A 834 -54.76 37.84 -32.35
C ASP A 834 -54.79 37.68 -30.82
N CYS A 835 -55.19 36.52 -30.30
CA CYS A 835 -55.32 36.31 -28.85
C CYS A 835 -54.00 35.93 -28.16
N VAL A 836 -53.04 35.34 -28.88
CA VAL A 836 -51.77 34.88 -28.29
C VAL A 836 -50.59 35.73 -28.77
N TRP A 837 -50.31 35.81 -30.07
CA TRP A 837 -49.13 36.50 -30.59
C TRP A 837 -49.18 38.02 -30.34
N ASN A 838 -50.25 38.69 -30.79
CA ASN A 838 -50.40 40.13 -30.63
C ASN A 838 -50.54 40.52 -29.14
N TYR A 839 -51.24 39.71 -28.35
CA TYR A 839 -51.31 39.91 -26.90
C TYR A 839 -49.94 39.85 -26.23
N MET A 840 -49.11 38.86 -26.56
CA MET A 840 -47.76 38.69 -25.98
C MET A 840 -46.75 39.72 -26.49
N ARG A 841 -46.94 40.27 -27.69
CA ARG A 841 -46.19 41.41 -28.21
C ARG A 841 -46.44 42.66 -27.38
N ASP A 842 -47.71 42.97 -27.14
CA ASP A 842 -48.09 44.19 -26.43
C ASP A 842 -47.89 44.04 -24.91
N ASN A 843 -48.05 42.82 -24.38
CA ASN A 843 -47.81 42.45 -22.98
C ASN A 843 -46.58 41.56 -22.87
N VAL A 844 -45.40 42.18 -23.02
CA VAL A 844 -44.10 41.49 -22.99
C VAL A 844 -43.96 40.64 -21.73
N PRO A 845 -43.59 39.35 -21.83
CA PRO A 845 -43.41 38.47 -20.68
C PRO A 845 -42.16 38.88 -19.87
N SER A 846 -42.34 39.89 -19.00
CA SER A 846 -41.29 40.46 -18.16
C SER A 846 -41.44 40.00 -16.71
N PRO A 847 -40.34 39.66 -16.01
CA PRO A 847 -40.37 39.36 -14.58
C PRO A 847 -40.96 40.49 -13.72
N ALA A 848 -40.95 41.74 -14.21
CA ALA A 848 -41.49 42.91 -13.51
C ALA A 848 -43.03 42.89 -13.37
N LEU A 849 -43.72 42.05 -14.15
CA LEU A 849 -45.19 41.94 -14.12
C LEU A 849 -45.72 41.09 -12.96
N PHE A 850 -44.83 40.50 -12.15
CA PHE A 850 -45.21 39.61 -11.07
C PHE A 850 -45.00 40.30 -9.71
N GLY A 851 -46.06 40.33 -8.90
CA GLY A 851 -46.03 40.78 -7.51
C GLY A 851 -45.54 39.68 -6.56
N ARG A 852 -44.99 40.07 -5.41
CA ARG A 852 -44.56 39.15 -4.33
C ARG A 852 -45.67 39.01 -3.31
N ASP A 853 -46.10 37.77 -3.05
CA ASP A 853 -46.97 37.45 -1.92
C ASP A 853 -46.19 37.38 -0.60
N ALA A 854 -46.88 37.40 0.55
CA ALA A 854 -46.33 37.29 1.89
C ALA A 854 -45.50 36.00 2.10
N ASN A 855 -45.82 34.94 1.35
CA ASN A 855 -45.10 33.66 1.35
C ASN A 855 -43.90 33.64 0.37
N GLY A 856 -43.59 34.76 -0.28
CA GLY A 856 -42.47 34.89 -1.22
C GLY A 856 -42.71 34.29 -2.61
N VAL A 857 -43.94 33.84 -2.90
CA VAL A 857 -44.35 33.34 -4.23
C VAL A 857 -44.69 34.52 -5.13
N MET A 858 -44.18 34.48 -6.36
CA MET A 858 -44.46 35.49 -7.38
C MET A 858 -45.75 35.16 -8.12
N TRP A 859 -46.68 36.10 -8.22
CA TRP A 859 -47.95 35.89 -8.92
C TRP A 859 -48.38 37.15 -9.68
N ARG A 860 -49.24 36.96 -10.68
CA ARG A 860 -49.86 38.06 -11.43
C ARG A 860 -51.31 38.22 -11.00
N ASP A 861 -51.66 39.42 -10.52
CA ASP A 861 -53.02 39.75 -10.11
C ASP A 861 -54.00 39.62 -11.28
N THR A 862 -55.01 38.77 -11.13
CA THR A 862 -56.02 38.49 -12.17
C THR A 862 -56.95 39.66 -12.43
N SER A 863 -57.11 40.58 -11.47
CA SER A 863 -57.93 41.79 -11.58
C SER A 863 -57.29 42.87 -12.45
N THR A 864 -55.96 43.04 -12.37
CA THR A 864 -55.20 44.03 -13.16
C THR A 864 -54.71 43.48 -14.50
N SER A 865 -54.74 42.16 -14.69
CA SER A 865 -54.26 41.48 -15.90
C SER A 865 -55.36 41.04 -16.88
N ARG A 866 -56.61 41.48 -16.70
CA ARG A 866 -57.70 41.19 -17.65
C ARG A 866 -57.30 41.67 -19.06
N PRO A 867 -57.37 40.80 -20.09
CA PRO A 867 -56.94 41.16 -21.42
C PRO A 867 -57.86 42.24 -22.03
N PRO A 868 -57.31 43.24 -22.74
CA PRO A 868 -58.11 44.26 -23.41
C PRO A 868 -59.16 43.66 -24.35
N LYS A 869 -60.30 44.36 -24.49
CA LYS A 869 -61.44 43.94 -25.34
C LYS A 869 -61.03 43.61 -26.78
N GLN A 870 -60.01 44.31 -27.31
CA GLN A 870 -59.46 44.07 -28.64
C GLN A 870 -59.05 42.61 -28.90
N TYR A 871 -58.57 41.91 -27.88
CA TYR A 871 -58.07 40.54 -28.00
C TYR A 871 -59.11 39.48 -27.60
N THR A 872 -60.05 39.83 -26.72
CA THR A 872 -61.12 38.92 -26.28
C THR A 872 -62.29 38.87 -27.25
N GLU A 873 -62.53 39.92 -28.04
CA GLU A 873 -63.59 39.94 -29.05
C GLU A 873 -63.37 38.91 -30.16
N THR A 874 -62.13 38.72 -30.62
CA THR A 874 -61.81 37.68 -31.61
C THR A 874 -62.15 36.28 -31.08
N LEU A 875 -61.81 36.00 -29.81
CA LEU A 875 -62.19 34.75 -29.16
C LEU A 875 -63.70 34.60 -29.02
N ARG A 876 -64.40 35.68 -28.62
CA ARG A 876 -65.86 35.70 -28.47
C ARG A 876 -66.57 35.41 -29.80
N HIS A 877 -66.15 36.05 -30.89
CA HIS A 877 -66.73 35.84 -32.23
C HIS A 877 -66.50 34.41 -32.73
N VAL A 878 -65.28 33.87 -32.59
CA VAL A 878 -64.98 32.49 -32.99
C VAL A 878 -65.78 31.46 -32.18
N MET A 879 -66.02 31.70 -30.89
CA MET A 879 -66.88 30.82 -30.08
C MET A 879 -68.36 30.94 -30.43
N LEU A 880 -68.84 32.13 -30.82
CA LEU A 880 -70.22 32.34 -31.31
C LEU A 880 -70.47 31.57 -32.61
N ASP A 881 -69.52 31.60 -33.55
CA ASP A 881 -69.63 30.87 -34.82
C ASP A 881 -69.65 29.33 -34.63
N ASN A 882 -69.15 28.83 -33.49
CA ASN A 882 -69.07 27.42 -33.15
C ASN A 882 -69.86 27.05 -31.88
N LEU A 883 -70.98 27.73 -31.61
CA LEU A 883 -71.83 27.50 -30.43
C LEU A 883 -72.29 26.04 -30.27
N SER A 884 -72.45 25.32 -31.38
CA SER A 884 -72.90 23.92 -31.38
C SER A 884 -71.95 22.96 -30.66
N SER A 885 -70.65 23.27 -30.61
CA SER A 885 -69.63 22.45 -29.95
C SER A 885 -69.10 23.05 -28.64
N ILE A 886 -69.08 24.38 -28.52
CA ILE A 886 -68.38 25.10 -27.44
C ILE A 886 -69.33 25.91 -26.51
N GLY A 887 -70.66 25.83 -26.73
CA GLY A 887 -71.65 26.65 -26.01
C GLY A 887 -71.58 26.61 -24.47
N ALA A 888 -71.25 25.46 -23.88
CA ALA A 888 -71.08 25.34 -22.43
C ALA A 888 -69.86 26.11 -21.90
N LEU A 889 -68.74 26.09 -22.63
CA LEU A 889 -67.54 26.86 -22.29
C LEU A 889 -67.75 28.37 -22.50
N TYR A 890 -68.53 28.75 -23.52
CA TYR A 890 -68.89 30.15 -23.77
C TYR A 890 -69.64 30.77 -22.59
N HIS A 891 -70.62 30.04 -22.03
CA HIS A 891 -71.36 30.49 -20.86
C HIS A 891 -70.45 30.73 -19.64
N THR A 892 -69.52 29.80 -19.36
CA THR A 892 -68.61 29.91 -18.22
C THR A 892 -67.61 31.06 -18.35
N LEU A 893 -67.12 31.35 -19.55
CA LEU A 893 -66.03 32.31 -19.75
C LEU A 893 -66.49 33.76 -19.97
N PHE A 894 -67.69 33.98 -20.51
CA PHE A 894 -68.14 35.31 -20.90
C PHE A 894 -69.48 35.72 -20.29
N VAL A 895 -70.32 34.77 -19.88
CA VAL A 895 -71.69 35.06 -19.40
C VAL A 895 -71.77 34.99 -17.87
N LYS A 896 -71.07 34.05 -17.24
CA LYS A 896 -71.06 33.89 -15.78
C LYS A 896 -70.46 35.11 -15.07
N ASP A 897 -69.36 35.66 -15.58
CA ASP A 897 -68.72 36.85 -15.02
C ASP A 897 -69.57 38.13 -15.16
N LEU A 898 -70.54 38.16 -16.08
CA LEU A 898 -71.49 39.28 -16.21
C LEU A 898 -72.66 39.21 -15.23
N LEU A 899 -72.92 38.03 -14.64
CA LEU A 899 -74.02 37.81 -13.69
C LEU A 899 -73.58 37.92 -12.22
N ASP A 900 -72.28 37.86 -11.94
CA ASP A 900 -71.70 38.02 -10.59
C ASP A 900 -71.26 39.49 -10.30
N ASP A 901 -71.30 40.38 -11.30
CA ASP A 901 -70.99 41.84 -11.18
C ASP A 901 -72.26 42.73 -11.13
N ASP A 902 -73.48 42.14 -11.14
CA ASP A 902 -74.79 42.75 -10.83
C ASP A 902 -75.28 42.25 -9.45
#